data_AF-A0A2H6AIH8-F1
#
_entry.id   AF-A0A2H6AIH8-F1
#
_cell.length_a   1.000
_cell.length_b   1.000
_cell.length_c   1.000
_cell.angle_alpha   90.00
_cell.angle_beta   90.00
_cell.angle_gamma   90.00
#
_symmetry.space_group_name_H-M   'P 1'
#
loop_
_entity.id
_entity.type
_entity.pdbx_description
1 polymer ?
#
loop_
_entity_poly.entity_id
_entity_poly.type
_entity_poly.pdbx_seq_one_letter_code
_entity_poly.pdbx_strand_id
1 'polypeptide(L)'
;MLGFSYDWDREIDTTDPAYYKWTQWIFLLLFDTWFDEEQQRGRPIAELPIPSAIQAQGERAIREYRDSKRLAYLADAPVNWCPALGTVLANEEVVDGKSERGGHPVIRIPLRQWMLRITAYAERLLRDLDLVDWPEPIKEMQRHWIGRSEGAEVDFPLDRPQAAYEQWLAARQQGGFPEKPEPDVIRIYTTRPDTLFGATYMVLAPEHPLVPRITPPAYRHAVQAYCEEAARKSDLERTELARKKTGVFTGAYAINPVNGERIPIWIADYVLISYGTGAIMAVPAHDERDFEFAQQFDLPIRTVVRPPDEWLRNTNSTLERLSRAYVEDGSAMNSGPFDDLPTAEFKKRITSWLSERGLGRFKVNYKLRDWLFSRQRYWGEPFPILFELDEQGNPTGVMEPVPVEELPVTLPELEDFKPTGKPEPPLEKAKDWVYVVRGSKRYKRETNTMPQWAGSCWYYLRYIDPHNDQALCDPAKEKAWMPVDLYVGGAEHAVLHLLYSRFWHKVLYDRGYVSTPEPFQKLVNQGMILGELEYSAFRNARGEWVSAEYVEEETAQDKRTGEKYQRVRLDEDQVEKRGDYFVLKEAPHIRADARAYKMSKSRGNVINPDEVVAEYGADSLRLYEMFMGPLEATKPWSMRGVEGVYRFLHRVWRLVIDEEADGLQLSPTVQDIPADRETLRRLHLTIKKVTEDI
;
A
#
# COMPACT_ATOMS: atom_id res chain seq x y z
N MET A 1 30.46 13.98 -13.69
CA MET A 1 29.12 13.94 -14.30
C MET A 1 29.01 12.65 -15.10
N LEU A 2 27.93 11.86 -14.97
CA LEU A 2 27.80 10.51 -15.54
C LEU A 2 27.56 10.47 -17.06
N GLY A 3 27.38 11.62 -17.71
CA GLY A 3 27.14 11.71 -19.15
C GLY A 3 25.77 11.20 -19.59
N PHE A 4 24.76 11.29 -18.71
CA PHE A 4 23.36 11.05 -19.10
C PHE A 4 22.83 12.19 -19.97
N SER A 5 22.18 11.84 -21.06
CA SER A 5 21.63 12.79 -22.03
C SER A 5 20.21 13.20 -21.66
N TYR A 6 20.05 13.82 -20.49
CA TYR A 6 18.76 14.43 -20.12
C TYR A 6 18.54 15.74 -20.90
N ASP A 7 17.28 15.99 -21.23
CA ASP A 7 16.84 17.31 -21.70
C ASP A 7 16.71 18.24 -20.47
N TRP A 8 17.79 18.92 -20.11
CA TRP A 8 17.86 19.79 -18.93
C TRP A 8 16.97 21.03 -19.05
N ASP A 9 16.54 21.42 -20.25
CA ASP A 9 15.54 22.48 -20.42
C ASP A 9 14.17 22.07 -19.82
N ARG A 10 14.01 20.77 -19.52
CA ARG A 10 12.82 20.20 -18.90
C ARG A 10 12.97 19.86 -17.42
N GLU A 11 14.04 20.30 -16.77
CA GLU A 11 14.21 20.09 -15.33
C GLU A 11 13.02 20.64 -14.53
N ILE A 12 12.62 19.91 -13.48
CA ILE A 12 11.56 20.28 -12.56
C ILE A 12 12.02 20.07 -11.12
N ASP A 13 11.53 20.91 -10.21
CA ASP A 13 11.69 20.75 -8.76
C ASP A 13 10.28 20.69 -8.14
N THR A 14 9.96 19.58 -7.47
CA THR A 14 8.63 19.40 -6.86
C THR A 14 8.39 20.34 -5.68
N THR A 15 9.44 20.97 -5.14
CA THR A 15 9.36 21.97 -4.08
C THR A 15 9.15 23.39 -4.60
N ASP A 16 9.30 23.62 -5.90
CA ASP A 16 9.07 24.93 -6.52
C ASP A 16 7.56 25.26 -6.54
N PRO A 17 7.15 26.46 -6.05
CA PRO A 17 5.77 26.95 -6.19
C PRO A 17 5.19 26.86 -7.60
N ALA A 18 5.99 27.07 -8.65
CA ALA A 18 5.55 26.95 -10.04
C ALA A 18 5.16 25.51 -10.40
N TYR A 19 5.79 24.51 -9.78
CA TYR A 19 5.41 23.10 -9.91
C TYR A 19 4.20 22.77 -9.05
N TYR A 20 4.27 23.00 -7.73
CA TYR A 20 3.21 22.53 -6.84
C TYR A 20 1.92 23.33 -6.92
N LYS A 21 1.90 24.50 -7.57
CA LYS A 21 0.66 25.16 -8.04
C LYS A 21 -0.24 24.16 -8.76
N TRP A 22 0.34 23.32 -9.61
CA TRP A 22 -0.40 22.32 -10.37
C TRP A 22 -0.76 21.09 -9.54
N THR A 23 0.06 20.71 -8.56
CA THR A 23 -0.35 19.71 -7.56
C THR A 23 -1.59 20.18 -6.77
N GLN A 24 -1.61 21.44 -6.35
CA GLN A 24 -2.76 22.07 -5.70
C GLN A 24 -3.98 22.12 -6.61
N TRP A 25 -3.79 22.48 -7.89
CA TRP A 25 -4.85 22.45 -8.88
C TRP A 25 -5.43 21.05 -9.11
N ILE A 26 -4.59 20.00 -9.19
CA ILE A 26 -5.06 18.61 -9.30
C ILE A 26 -5.84 18.21 -8.04
N PHE A 27 -5.39 18.64 -6.85
CA PHE A 27 -6.15 18.41 -5.62
C PHE A 27 -7.52 19.07 -5.67
N LEU A 28 -7.63 20.31 -6.17
CA LEU A 28 -8.92 20.97 -6.37
C LEU A 28 -9.79 20.24 -7.38
N LEU A 29 -9.19 19.67 -8.45
CA LEU A 29 -9.91 18.83 -9.40
C LEU A 29 -10.46 17.56 -8.73
N LEU A 30 -9.67 16.89 -7.90
CA LEU A 30 -10.12 15.74 -7.09
C LEU A 30 -11.23 16.14 -6.11
N PHE A 31 -11.12 17.30 -5.48
CA PHE A 31 -12.15 17.85 -4.60
C PHE A 31 -13.44 18.15 -5.39
N ASP A 32 -13.35 18.70 -6.60
CA ASP A 32 -14.47 18.95 -7.51
C ASP A 32 -15.01 17.68 -8.21
N THR A 33 -14.46 16.51 -7.95
CA THR A 33 -14.87 15.29 -8.67
C THR A 33 -15.62 14.31 -7.77
N TRP A 34 -16.69 13.69 -8.28
CA TRP A 34 -17.29 12.46 -7.74
C TRP A 34 -17.17 11.33 -8.76
N PHE A 35 -17.23 10.08 -8.29
CA PHE A 35 -17.19 8.92 -9.19
C PHE A 35 -18.61 8.49 -9.57
N ASP A 36 -18.92 8.52 -10.86
CA ASP A 36 -20.15 8.00 -11.43
C ASP A 36 -20.00 6.50 -11.69
N GLU A 37 -20.58 5.70 -10.80
CA GLU A 37 -20.55 4.24 -10.86
C GLU A 37 -21.25 3.68 -12.11
N GLU A 38 -22.24 4.38 -12.67
CA GLU A 38 -22.94 3.92 -13.88
C GLU A 38 -22.09 4.15 -15.13
N GLN A 39 -21.43 5.32 -15.20
CA GLN A 39 -20.56 5.66 -16.33
C GLN A 39 -19.12 5.19 -16.14
N GLN A 40 -18.78 4.67 -14.96
CA GLN A 40 -17.44 4.26 -14.55
C GLN A 40 -16.40 5.38 -14.76
N ARG A 41 -16.72 6.62 -14.37
CA ARG A 41 -15.82 7.78 -14.53
C ARG A 41 -16.03 8.90 -13.52
N GLY A 42 -14.97 9.66 -13.26
CA GLY A 42 -15.01 10.90 -12.50
C GLY A 42 -15.74 12.03 -13.25
N ARG A 43 -16.70 12.68 -12.58
CA ARG A 43 -17.48 13.80 -13.11
C ARG A 43 -17.47 14.99 -12.15
N PRO A 44 -17.72 16.23 -12.64
CA PRO A 44 -17.83 17.38 -11.75
C PRO A 44 -18.90 17.18 -10.67
N ILE A 45 -18.61 17.61 -9.44
CA ILE A 45 -19.51 17.51 -8.28
C ILE A 45 -20.80 18.30 -8.48
N ALA A 46 -20.76 19.31 -9.34
CA ALA A 46 -21.93 20.08 -9.75
C ALA A 46 -22.96 19.21 -10.51
N GLU A 47 -22.50 18.17 -11.20
CA GLU A 47 -23.36 17.23 -11.96
C GLU A 47 -23.92 16.09 -11.10
N LEU A 48 -23.52 15.99 -9.82
CA LEU A 48 -23.99 14.94 -8.91
C LEU A 48 -25.51 15.05 -8.73
N PRO A 49 -26.30 14.00 -9.07
CA PRO A 49 -27.73 13.98 -8.80
C PRO A 49 -28.00 14.04 -7.29
N ILE A 50 -28.80 15.02 -6.85
CA ILE A 50 -29.13 15.19 -5.43
C ILE A 50 -30.50 14.55 -5.16
N PRO A 51 -30.61 13.57 -4.23
CA PRO A 51 -31.88 12.95 -3.90
C PRO A 51 -32.91 13.96 -3.37
N SER A 52 -34.19 13.79 -3.74
CA SER A 52 -35.28 14.70 -3.32
C SER A 52 -35.41 14.83 -1.80
N ALA A 53 -35.18 13.74 -1.06
CA ALA A 53 -35.18 13.73 0.41
C ALA A 53 -34.07 14.60 1.01
N ILE A 54 -32.93 14.74 0.34
CA ILE A 54 -31.83 15.63 0.74
C ILE A 54 -32.14 17.06 0.32
N GLN A 55 -32.68 17.27 -0.88
CA GLN A 55 -33.10 18.60 -1.34
C GLN A 55 -34.11 19.25 -0.37
N ALA A 56 -35.08 18.47 0.13
CA ALA A 56 -36.07 18.94 1.10
C ALA A 56 -35.49 19.40 2.45
N GLN A 57 -34.26 18.99 2.79
CA GLN A 57 -33.57 19.38 4.03
C GLN A 57 -32.78 20.70 3.88
N GLY A 58 -32.72 21.27 2.67
CA GLY A 58 -32.10 22.56 2.39
C GLY A 58 -30.61 22.50 2.06
N GLU A 59 -30.03 23.68 1.79
CA GLU A 59 -28.67 23.85 1.23
C GLU A 59 -27.56 23.20 2.05
N ARG A 60 -27.70 23.16 3.38
CA ARG A 60 -26.72 22.52 4.26
C ARG A 60 -26.64 21.01 3.99
N ALA A 61 -27.79 20.33 3.92
CA ALA A 61 -27.85 18.89 3.67
C ALA A 61 -27.35 18.54 2.25
N ILE A 62 -27.66 19.39 1.26
CA ILE A 62 -27.14 19.22 -0.11
C ILE A 62 -25.62 19.29 -0.14
N ARG A 63 -25.03 20.24 0.60
CA ARG A 63 -23.57 20.41 0.72
C ARG A 63 -22.92 19.21 1.40
N GLU A 64 -23.43 18.80 2.56
CA GLU A 64 -22.93 17.64 3.30
C GLU A 64 -23.02 16.37 2.44
N TYR A 65 -24.09 16.21 1.65
CA TYR A 65 -24.22 15.11 0.69
C TYR A 65 -23.15 15.17 -0.40
N ARG A 66 -22.92 16.33 -1.02
CA ARG A 66 -21.84 16.50 -2.02
C ARG A 66 -20.49 16.16 -1.42
N ASP A 67 -20.16 16.71 -0.25
CA ASP A 67 -18.88 16.47 0.43
C ASP A 67 -18.67 14.98 0.75
N SER A 68 -19.74 14.23 1.02
CA SER A 68 -19.69 12.78 1.19
C SER A 68 -19.39 11.98 -0.09
N LYS A 69 -19.58 12.58 -1.27
CA LYS A 69 -19.40 11.93 -2.58
C LYS A 69 -18.14 12.38 -3.33
N ARG A 70 -17.45 13.42 -2.86
CA ARG A 70 -16.18 13.88 -3.44
C ARG A 70 -15.10 12.79 -3.40
N LEU A 71 -14.15 12.86 -4.35
CA LEU A 71 -12.95 12.02 -4.33
C LEU A 71 -11.97 12.48 -3.25
N ALA A 72 -11.79 13.78 -3.04
CA ALA A 72 -11.07 14.30 -1.87
C ALA A 72 -12.06 14.67 -0.77
N TYR A 73 -11.94 14.04 0.41
CA TYR A 73 -12.87 14.26 1.52
C TYR A 73 -12.15 14.19 2.88
N LEU A 74 -12.79 14.72 3.92
CA LEU A 74 -12.29 14.66 5.29
C LEU A 74 -12.94 13.51 6.06
N ALA A 75 -12.13 12.76 6.80
CA ALA A 75 -12.60 11.75 7.73
C ALA A 75 -11.69 11.66 8.96
N ASP A 76 -12.24 11.22 10.10
CA ASP A 76 -11.42 10.81 11.24
C ASP A 76 -10.75 9.49 10.90
N ALA A 77 -9.42 9.47 10.92
CA ALA A 77 -8.62 8.29 10.65
C ALA A 77 -7.63 8.05 11.80
N PRO A 78 -7.36 6.78 12.17
CA PRO A 78 -6.29 6.49 13.11
C PRO A 78 -4.95 6.83 12.48
N VAL A 79 -4.19 7.73 13.11
CA VAL A 79 -2.82 8.08 12.71
C VAL A 79 -1.82 7.58 13.72
N ASN A 80 -0.63 7.19 13.25
CA ASN A 80 0.46 6.79 14.13
C ASN A 80 1.04 8.04 14.79
N TRP A 81 0.98 8.15 16.11
CA TRP A 81 1.49 9.27 16.89
C TRP A 81 2.64 8.82 17.78
N CYS A 82 3.77 9.52 17.71
CA CYS A 82 4.89 9.30 18.60
C CYS A 82 4.98 10.44 19.62
N PRO A 83 4.56 10.23 20.89
CA PRO A 83 4.60 11.28 21.91
C PRO A 83 6.01 11.83 22.18
N ALA A 84 7.03 10.96 22.11
CA ALA A 84 8.42 11.36 22.36
C ALA A 84 8.99 12.27 21.26
N LEU A 85 8.60 12.02 20.00
CA LEU A 85 8.97 12.88 18.87
C LEU A 85 7.99 14.07 18.71
N GLY A 86 6.85 14.03 19.39
CA GLY A 86 5.81 15.04 19.31
C GLY A 86 5.21 15.16 17.92
N THR A 87 5.13 14.07 17.14
CA THR A 87 4.73 14.11 15.74
C THR A 87 4.00 12.85 15.27
N VAL A 88 3.14 13.00 14.25
CA VAL A 88 2.52 11.88 13.52
C VAL A 88 3.56 11.20 12.63
N LEU A 89 3.51 9.89 12.46
CA LEU A 89 4.42 9.10 11.64
C LEU A 89 3.67 8.44 10.48
N ALA A 90 4.31 8.30 9.32
CA ALA A 90 3.84 7.43 8.26
C ALA A 90 3.94 5.95 8.70
N ASN A 91 3.25 5.04 8.00
CA ASN A 91 3.32 3.62 8.35
C ASN A 91 4.75 3.07 8.19
N GLU A 92 5.50 3.58 7.22
CA GLU A 92 6.88 3.20 6.92
C GLU A 92 7.88 3.68 7.98
N GLU A 93 7.51 4.69 8.76
CA GLU A 93 8.33 5.22 9.87
C GLU A 93 8.08 4.48 11.19
N VAL A 94 7.24 3.43 11.18
CA VAL A 94 6.90 2.61 12.35
C VAL A 94 7.38 1.17 12.14
N VAL A 95 8.31 0.74 12.99
CA VAL A 95 8.88 -0.61 13.01
C VAL A 95 8.56 -1.24 14.35
N ASP A 96 7.82 -2.36 14.35
CA ASP A 96 7.41 -3.10 15.56
C ASP A 96 6.77 -2.20 16.63
N GLY A 97 5.80 -1.37 16.22
CA GLY A 97 5.09 -0.45 17.12
C GLY A 97 5.95 0.70 17.67
N LYS A 98 7.16 0.89 17.13
CA LYS A 98 8.10 1.94 17.54
C LYS A 98 8.50 2.80 16.35
N SER A 99 8.86 4.04 16.63
CA SER A 99 9.43 4.94 15.64
C SER A 99 10.76 4.41 15.12
N GLU A 100 10.95 4.40 13.80
CA GLU A 100 12.23 4.09 13.14
C GLU A 100 13.36 4.95 13.74
N ARG A 101 13.06 6.22 14.02
CA ARG A 101 13.97 7.17 14.64
C ARG A 101 13.84 7.14 16.17
N GLY A 102 14.84 6.58 16.84
CA GLY A 102 14.96 6.60 18.30
C GLY A 102 14.21 5.47 19.02
N GLY A 103 13.45 4.64 18.32
CA GLY A 103 12.83 3.44 18.90
C GLY A 103 11.74 3.74 19.95
N HIS A 104 11.12 4.91 19.88
CA HIS A 104 10.09 5.33 20.85
C HIS A 104 8.73 4.67 20.54
N PRO A 105 7.94 4.32 21.56
CA PRO A 105 6.59 3.77 21.37
C PRO A 105 5.69 4.68 20.55
N VAL A 106 4.91 4.08 19.66
CA VAL A 106 3.93 4.74 18.81
C VAL A 106 2.54 4.32 19.25
N ILE A 107 1.62 5.27 19.37
CA ILE A 107 0.21 5.01 19.68
C ILE A 107 -0.67 5.48 18.54
N ARG A 108 -1.87 4.93 18.42
CA ARG A 108 -2.84 5.43 17.45
C ARG A 108 -3.80 6.42 18.09
N ILE A 109 -3.97 7.56 17.44
CA ILE A 109 -4.95 8.57 17.84
C ILE A 109 -5.86 8.88 16.66
N PRO A 110 -7.16 9.13 16.88
CA PRO A 110 -8.04 9.62 15.83
C PRO A 110 -7.64 11.07 15.50
N LEU A 111 -7.42 11.35 14.22
CA LEU A 111 -7.18 12.70 13.74
C LEU A 111 -7.98 12.90 12.44
N ARG A 112 -8.54 14.09 12.26
CA ARG A 112 -9.21 14.45 11.01
C ARG A 112 -8.17 14.57 9.90
N GLN A 113 -8.30 13.79 8.84
CA GLN A 113 -7.36 13.71 7.72
C GLN A 113 -8.08 13.89 6.39
N TRP A 114 -7.37 14.42 5.39
CA TRP A 114 -7.75 14.31 3.99
C TRP A 114 -7.52 12.89 3.50
N MET A 115 -8.55 12.35 2.85
CA MET A 115 -8.58 11.04 2.23
C MET A 115 -8.87 11.21 0.74
N LEU A 116 -8.19 10.43 -0.11
CA LEU A 116 -8.53 10.32 -1.53
C LEU A 116 -9.24 8.98 -1.79
N ARG A 117 -10.40 9.06 -2.44
CA ARG A 117 -11.30 7.94 -2.73
C ARG A 117 -10.80 7.09 -3.91
N ILE A 118 -9.58 6.58 -3.81
CA ILE A 118 -8.98 5.69 -4.81
C ILE A 118 -9.77 4.38 -4.95
N THR A 119 -10.47 3.94 -3.89
CA THR A 119 -11.30 2.73 -3.93
C THR A 119 -12.44 2.82 -4.95
N ALA A 120 -12.94 4.02 -5.25
CA ALA A 120 -13.95 4.20 -6.30
C ALA A 120 -13.41 3.83 -7.70
N TYR A 121 -12.10 3.90 -7.90
CA TYR A 121 -11.44 3.50 -9.15
C TYR A 121 -10.89 2.08 -9.11
N ALA A 122 -11.12 1.30 -8.04
CA ALA A 122 -10.49 -0.01 -7.86
C ALA A 122 -10.74 -0.98 -9.02
N GLU A 123 -11.98 -1.06 -9.53
CA GLU A 123 -12.31 -1.93 -10.66
C GLU A 123 -11.56 -1.51 -11.94
N ARG A 124 -11.48 -0.21 -12.21
CA ARG A 124 -10.72 0.32 -13.37
C ARG A 124 -9.23 0.11 -13.21
N LEU A 125 -8.69 0.32 -12.02
CA LEU A 125 -7.29 0.07 -11.71
C LEU A 125 -6.94 -1.42 -11.89
N LEU A 126 -7.87 -2.34 -11.65
CA LEU A 126 -7.68 -3.76 -11.94
C LEU A 126 -7.78 -4.07 -13.43
N ARG A 127 -8.92 -3.74 -14.04
CA ARG A 127 -9.22 -4.07 -15.44
C ARG A 127 -8.20 -3.46 -16.40
N ASP A 128 -7.80 -2.21 -16.17
CA ASP A 128 -6.95 -1.49 -17.11
C ASP A 128 -5.46 -1.92 -17.00
N LEU A 129 -5.08 -2.84 -16.10
CA LEU A 129 -3.76 -3.51 -16.12
C LEU A 129 -3.55 -4.35 -17.40
N ASP A 130 -4.64 -4.71 -18.09
CA ASP A 130 -4.59 -5.42 -19.36
C ASP A 130 -4.22 -4.51 -20.53
N LEU A 131 -4.22 -3.18 -20.33
CA LEU A 131 -3.84 -2.19 -21.35
C LEU A 131 -2.33 -1.93 -21.44
N VAL A 132 -1.56 -2.37 -20.44
CA VAL A 132 -0.13 -2.03 -20.30
C VAL A 132 0.78 -3.26 -20.45
N ASP A 133 1.98 -3.06 -21.00
CA ASP A 133 3.04 -4.06 -21.13
C ASP A 133 3.96 -4.04 -19.91
N TRP A 134 3.43 -4.49 -18.77
CA TRP A 134 4.18 -4.54 -17.50
C TRP A 134 4.50 -5.99 -17.13
N PRO A 135 5.59 -6.23 -16.38
CA PRO A 135 5.91 -7.56 -15.88
C PRO A 135 4.76 -8.14 -15.05
N GLU A 136 4.39 -9.39 -15.33
CA GLU A 136 3.27 -10.06 -14.65
C GLU A 136 3.38 -10.04 -13.11
N PRO A 137 4.57 -10.24 -12.50
CA PRO A 137 4.71 -10.12 -11.05
C PRO A 137 4.27 -8.76 -10.50
N ILE A 138 4.47 -7.66 -11.23
CA ILE A 138 4.05 -6.32 -10.82
C ILE A 138 2.54 -6.15 -10.94
N LYS A 139 1.94 -6.68 -12.02
CA LYS A 139 0.48 -6.70 -12.17
C LYS A 139 -0.16 -7.49 -11.04
N GLU A 140 0.37 -8.67 -10.73
CA GLU A 140 -0.08 -9.51 -9.61
C GLU A 140 0.08 -8.80 -8.25
N MET A 141 1.18 -8.08 -8.01
CA MET A 141 1.32 -7.25 -6.81
C MET A 141 0.20 -6.22 -6.69
N GLN A 142 -0.15 -5.52 -7.78
CA GLN A 142 -1.29 -4.59 -7.77
C GLN A 142 -2.64 -5.31 -7.63
N ARG A 143 -2.87 -6.45 -8.29
CA ARG A 143 -4.11 -7.23 -8.14
C ARG A 143 -4.31 -7.69 -6.70
N HIS A 144 -3.27 -8.22 -6.06
CA HIS A 144 -3.29 -8.62 -4.66
C HIS A 144 -3.44 -7.44 -3.69
N TRP A 145 -2.82 -6.30 -4.00
CA TRP A 145 -2.94 -5.09 -3.18
C TRP A 145 -4.35 -4.51 -3.23
N ILE A 146 -4.93 -4.43 -4.43
CA ILE A 146 -6.31 -3.98 -4.61
C ILE A 146 -7.28 -4.99 -4.00
N GLY A 147 -7.01 -6.29 -4.18
CA GLY A 147 -7.67 -7.39 -3.48
C GLY A 147 -9.18 -7.38 -3.67
N ARG A 148 -9.66 -7.46 -4.90
CA ARG A 148 -11.08 -7.56 -5.22
C ARG A 148 -11.64 -8.87 -4.69
N SER A 149 -12.80 -8.77 -4.05
CA SER A 149 -13.56 -9.91 -3.56
C SER A 149 -15.05 -9.68 -3.81
N GLU A 150 -15.77 -10.77 -4.07
CA GLU A 150 -17.22 -10.76 -4.20
C GLU A 150 -17.84 -11.46 -3.01
N GLY A 151 -18.91 -10.87 -2.48
CA GLY A 151 -19.53 -11.35 -1.26
C GLY A 151 -20.88 -10.70 -1.00
N ALA A 152 -21.28 -10.69 0.26
CA ALA A 152 -22.50 -10.05 0.71
C ALA A 152 -22.24 -9.14 1.91
N GLU A 153 -22.90 -7.99 1.92
CA GLU A 153 -23.16 -7.26 3.15
C GLU A 153 -24.39 -7.86 3.83
N VAL A 154 -24.34 -8.07 5.14
CA VAL A 154 -25.42 -8.69 5.90
C VAL A 154 -25.63 -7.93 7.22
N ASP A 155 -26.89 -7.66 7.56
CA ASP A 155 -27.29 -6.97 8.78
C ASP A 155 -27.69 -7.95 9.88
N PHE A 156 -26.98 -7.91 11.01
CA PHE A 156 -27.24 -8.67 12.22
C PHE A 156 -27.83 -7.74 13.28
N PRO A 157 -29.14 -7.80 13.58
CA PRO A 157 -29.72 -6.97 14.62
C PRO A 157 -29.21 -7.40 16.01
N LEU A 158 -29.03 -6.43 16.91
CA LEU A 158 -28.77 -6.72 18.32
C LEU A 158 -29.95 -7.51 18.92
N ASP A 159 -29.62 -8.34 19.92
CA ASP A 159 -30.57 -9.15 20.69
C ASP A 159 -31.75 -8.31 21.19
N ARG A 160 -32.96 -8.81 20.93
CA ARG A 160 -34.22 -8.10 21.18
C ARG A 160 -35.36 -9.09 21.41
N PRO A 161 -36.46 -8.67 22.07
CA PRO A 161 -37.62 -9.53 22.25
C PRO A 161 -38.16 -10.06 20.92
N GLN A 162 -38.65 -11.31 20.92
CA GLN A 162 -39.12 -12.00 19.71
C GLN A 162 -40.10 -11.16 18.87
N ALA A 163 -41.09 -10.52 19.51
CA ALA A 163 -42.06 -9.67 18.82
C ALA A 163 -41.40 -8.46 18.13
N ALA A 164 -40.36 -7.87 18.72
CA ALA A 164 -39.62 -6.76 18.12
C ALA A 164 -38.72 -7.24 16.96
N TYR A 165 -38.19 -8.47 17.04
CA TYR A 165 -37.46 -9.08 15.94
C TYR A 165 -38.35 -9.37 14.73
N GLU A 166 -39.56 -9.93 14.95
CA GLU A 166 -40.53 -10.17 13.89
C GLU A 166 -41.01 -8.87 13.22
N GLN A 167 -41.24 -7.81 14.01
CA GLN A 167 -41.54 -6.48 13.49
C GLN A 167 -40.38 -5.92 12.65
N TRP A 168 -39.14 -6.08 13.11
CA TRP A 168 -37.96 -5.67 12.36
C TRP A 168 -37.86 -6.42 11.03
N LEU A 169 -38.02 -7.76 11.01
CA LEU A 169 -38.04 -8.56 9.78
C LEU A 169 -39.10 -8.07 8.78
N ALA A 170 -40.33 -7.81 9.27
CA ALA A 170 -41.41 -7.30 8.43
C ALA A 170 -41.08 -5.92 7.85
N ALA A 171 -40.47 -5.03 8.65
CA ALA A 171 -40.04 -3.71 8.18
C ALA A 171 -38.93 -3.80 7.13
N ARG A 172 -37.95 -4.72 7.30
CA ARG A 172 -36.87 -4.95 6.34
C ARG A 172 -37.38 -5.52 5.02
N GLN A 173 -38.34 -6.44 5.06
CA GLN A 173 -38.94 -7.00 3.86
C GLN A 173 -39.72 -5.95 3.06
N GLN A 174 -40.34 -4.96 3.73
CA GLN A 174 -41.05 -3.87 3.06
C GLN A 174 -40.12 -2.74 2.60
N GLY A 175 -39.14 -2.36 3.44
CA GLY A 175 -38.25 -1.22 3.22
C GLY A 175 -36.96 -1.53 2.47
N GLY A 176 -36.61 -2.81 2.30
CA GLY A 176 -35.38 -3.26 1.68
C GLY A 176 -34.14 -3.09 2.57
N PHE A 177 -32.96 -3.28 1.97
CA PHE A 177 -31.67 -3.13 2.64
C PHE A 177 -31.24 -1.65 2.65
N PRO A 178 -31.10 -0.99 3.81
CA PRO A 178 -30.83 0.43 3.89
C PRO A 178 -29.37 0.76 3.55
N GLU A 179 -29.14 1.96 3.02
CA GLU A 179 -27.79 2.43 2.65
C GLU A 179 -26.84 2.45 3.85
N LYS A 180 -27.33 2.86 5.03
CA LYS A 180 -26.61 2.82 6.31
C LYS A 180 -27.31 1.88 7.29
N PRO A 181 -26.56 1.11 8.11
CA PRO A 181 -27.17 0.27 9.13
C PRO A 181 -27.84 1.11 10.21
N GLU A 182 -28.89 0.56 10.80
CA GLU A 182 -29.60 1.14 11.94
C GLU A 182 -28.68 1.16 13.19
N PRO A 183 -28.90 2.05 14.17
CA PRO A 183 -28.02 2.21 15.32
C PRO A 183 -27.86 0.98 16.22
N ASP A 184 -28.72 -0.01 16.10
CA ASP A 184 -28.80 -1.28 16.85
C ASP A 184 -28.65 -2.50 15.93
N VAL A 185 -27.98 -2.32 14.79
CA VAL A 185 -27.68 -3.35 13.79
C VAL A 185 -26.18 -3.35 13.50
N ILE A 186 -25.60 -4.55 13.46
CA ILE A 186 -24.21 -4.78 13.05
C ILE A 186 -24.22 -5.18 11.58
N ARG A 187 -23.66 -4.35 10.70
CA ARG A 187 -23.41 -4.73 9.30
C ARG A 187 -22.07 -5.43 9.19
N ILE A 188 -22.01 -6.56 8.51
CA ILE A 188 -20.76 -7.26 8.16
C ILE A 188 -20.63 -7.38 6.66
N TYR A 189 -19.40 -7.64 6.20
CA TYR A 189 -19.13 -8.12 4.86
C TYR A 189 -18.51 -9.52 4.93
N THR A 190 -18.96 -10.44 4.08
CA THR A 190 -18.39 -11.79 3.97
C THR A 190 -18.28 -12.25 2.52
N THR A 191 -17.16 -12.88 2.17
CA THR A 191 -16.96 -13.58 0.89
C THR A 191 -17.50 -15.01 0.90
N ARG A 192 -17.96 -15.46 2.08
CA ARG A 192 -18.55 -16.78 2.33
C ARG A 192 -19.99 -16.66 2.85
N PRO A 193 -20.91 -16.03 2.11
CA PRO A 193 -22.31 -15.98 2.57
C PRO A 193 -22.97 -17.36 2.61
N ASP A 194 -22.40 -18.35 1.90
CA ASP A 194 -22.77 -19.78 2.03
C ASP A 194 -22.61 -20.33 3.46
N THR A 195 -21.77 -19.73 4.30
CA THR A 195 -21.51 -20.23 5.64
C THR A 195 -22.26 -19.49 6.74
N LEU A 196 -23.21 -18.60 6.40
CA LEU A 196 -23.98 -17.78 7.36
C LEU A 196 -24.67 -18.60 8.47
N PHE A 197 -25.16 -19.81 8.16
CA PHE A 197 -25.77 -20.70 9.15
C PHE A 197 -24.79 -21.24 10.19
N GLY A 198 -23.49 -21.21 9.88
CA GLY A 198 -22.39 -21.62 10.74
C GLY A 198 -21.81 -20.48 11.57
N ALA A 199 -22.35 -19.26 11.45
CA ALA A 199 -21.92 -18.13 12.26
C ALA A 199 -22.37 -18.33 13.72
N THR A 200 -21.42 -18.57 14.62
CA THR A 200 -21.69 -18.91 16.03
C THR A 200 -21.35 -17.78 17.00
N TYR A 201 -20.62 -16.76 16.56
CA TYR A 201 -20.36 -15.52 17.28
C TYR A 201 -20.04 -14.39 16.32
N MET A 202 -20.10 -13.15 16.82
CA MET A 202 -19.71 -11.94 16.09
C MET A 202 -18.43 -11.37 16.69
N VAL A 203 -17.61 -10.73 15.87
CA VAL A 203 -16.42 -10.02 16.35
C VAL A 203 -16.39 -8.61 15.80
N LEU A 204 -16.26 -7.63 16.70
CA LEU A 204 -16.12 -6.22 16.38
C LEU A 204 -14.67 -5.77 16.57
N ALA A 205 -14.24 -4.80 15.78
CA ALA A 205 -13.03 -4.05 16.07
C ALA A 205 -13.16 -3.36 17.44
N PRO A 206 -12.10 -3.30 18.27
CA PRO A 206 -12.13 -2.60 19.56
C PRO A 206 -12.54 -1.13 19.45
N GLU A 207 -12.30 -0.49 18.31
CA GLU A 207 -12.68 0.90 18.00
C GLU A 207 -14.12 1.06 17.49
N HIS A 208 -14.87 -0.03 17.32
CA HIS A 208 -16.19 0.02 16.68
C HIS A 208 -17.18 0.83 17.53
N PRO A 209 -17.93 1.81 16.97
CA PRO A 209 -18.80 2.73 17.73
C PRO A 209 -19.90 2.05 18.58
N LEU A 210 -20.27 0.82 18.23
CA LEU A 210 -21.23 0.03 19.02
C LEU A 210 -20.65 -0.50 20.34
N VAL A 211 -19.34 -0.74 20.43
CA VAL A 211 -18.70 -1.35 21.62
C VAL A 211 -19.07 -0.62 22.91
N PRO A 212 -18.90 0.70 23.05
CA PRO A 212 -19.29 1.40 24.28
C PRO A 212 -20.81 1.41 24.53
N ARG A 213 -21.63 1.27 23.48
CA ARG A 213 -23.10 1.31 23.56
C ARG A 213 -23.69 -0.02 24.01
N ILE A 214 -23.10 -1.14 23.58
CA ILE A 214 -23.62 -2.49 23.86
C ILE A 214 -23.03 -3.09 25.14
N THR A 215 -21.95 -2.54 25.69
CA THR A 215 -21.22 -3.13 26.81
C THR A 215 -21.91 -2.83 28.16
N PRO A 216 -22.48 -3.84 28.85
CA PRO A 216 -23.12 -3.65 30.15
C PRO A 216 -22.10 -3.31 31.24
N PRO A 217 -22.51 -2.71 32.38
CA PRO A 217 -21.61 -2.31 33.46
C PRO A 217 -20.67 -3.41 33.96
N ALA A 218 -21.15 -4.67 34.00
CA ALA A 218 -20.37 -5.82 34.47
C ALA A 218 -19.13 -6.14 33.59
N TYR A 219 -19.17 -5.80 32.30
CA TYR A 219 -18.11 -6.10 31.33
C TYR A 219 -17.26 -4.87 30.97
N ARG A 220 -17.68 -3.68 31.38
CA ARG A 220 -17.09 -2.40 30.96
C ARG A 220 -15.60 -2.30 31.26
N HIS A 221 -15.16 -2.72 32.45
CA HIS A 221 -13.76 -2.64 32.83
C HIS A 221 -12.87 -3.53 31.95
N ALA A 222 -13.29 -4.77 31.70
CA ALA A 222 -12.53 -5.71 30.87
C ALA A 222 -12.48 -5.26 29.39
N VAL A 223 -13.61 -4.82 28.85
CA VAL A 223 -13.71 -4.29 27.48
C VAL A 223 -12.84 -3.05 27.31
N GLN A 224 -12.93 -2.09 28.23
CA GLN A 224 -12.14 -0.86 28.16
C GLN A 224 -10.63 -1.15 28.24
N ALA A 225 -10.20 -2.02 29.17
CA ALA A 225 -8.80 -2.42 29.29
C ALA A 225 -8.27 -3.06 27.99
N TYR A 226 -9.09 -3.88 27.33
CA TYR A 226 -8.73 -4.51 26.06
C TYR A 226 -8.68 -3.51 24.90
N CYS A 227 -9.62 -2.57 24.81
CA CYS A 227 -9.57 -1.48 23.83
C CYS A 227 -8.30 -0.63 23.98
N GLU A 228 -7.91 -0.32 25.23
CA GLU A 228 -6.67 0.43 25.53
C GLU A 228 -5.41 -0.36 25.16
N GLU A 229 -5.41 -1.68 25.33
CA GLU A 229 -4.31 -2.55 24.88
C GLU A 229 -4.22 -2.59 23.35
N ALA A 230 -5.35 -2.81 22.67
CA ALA A 230 -5.41 -2.90 21.21
C ALA A 230 -5.00 -1.60 20.52
N ALA A 231 -5.32 -0.44 21.10
CA ALA A 231 -4.94 0.87 20.57
C ALA A 231 -3.42 1.14 20.57
N ARG A 232 -2.64 0.35 21.33
CA ARG A 232 -1.17 0.40 21.37
C ARG A 232 -0.52 -0.50 20.32
N LYS A 233 -1.30 -1.31 19.61
CA LYS A 233 -0.83 -2.19 18.54
C LYS A 233 -1.10 -1.54 17.18
N SER A 234 -0.14 -1.64 16.27
CA SER A 234 -0.31 -1.31 14.86
C SER A 234 -1.25 -2.31 14.16
N ASP A 235 -1.80 -1.92 13.00
CA ASP A 235 -2.57 -2.87 12.17
C ASP A 235 -1.75 -4.13 11.85
N LEU A 236 -0.44 -3.96 11.60
CA LEU A 236 0.46 -5.07 11.28
C LEU A 236 0.59 -6.03 12.46
N GLU A 237 0.80 -5.53 13.67
CA GLU A 237 0.87 -6.35 14.90
C GLU A 237 -0.46 -7.05 15.22
N ARG A 238 -1.57 -6.51 14.72
CA ARG A 238 -2.93 -7.07 14.88
C ARG A 238 -3.28 -8.10 13.81
N THR A 239 -2.52 -8.19 12.73
CA THR A 239 -2.76 -9.17 11.66
C THR A 239 -2.22 -10.56 12.01
N GLU A 240 -2.08 -11.44 11.01
CA GLU A 240 -1.66 -12.84 11.17
C GLU A 240 -0.31 -13.05 11.86
N LEU A 241 0.51 -11.99 11.97
CA LEU A 241 1.76 -12.00 12.75
C LEU A 241 1.53 -12.18 14.27
N ALA A 242 0.31 -11.96 14.76
CA ALA A 242 -0.06 -12.19 16.15
C ALA A 242 -0.10 -13.69 16.49
N ARG A 243 0.93 -14.16 17.20
CA ARG A 243 1.07 -15.57 17.63
C ARG A 243 -0.02 -16.06 18.60
N LYS A 244 -0.75 -15.14 19.26
CA LYS A 244 -1.79 -15.47 20.24
C LYS A 244 -3.07 -14.71 19.87
N LYS A 245 -4.17 -15.43 19.65
CA LYS A 245 -5.47 -14.80 19.48
C LYS A 245 -5.91 -14.19 20.82
N THR A 246 -6.44 -12.99 20.81
CA THR A 246 -6.93 -12.33 22.03
C THR A 246 -8.30 -11.74 21.76
N GLY A 247 -9.13 -11.62 22.79
CA GLY A 247 -10.45 -11.05 22.67
C GLY A 247 -11.21 -11.05 23.99
N VAL A 248 -12.27 -10.24 24.04
CA VAL A 248 -13.11 -10.08 25.23
C VAL A 248 -14.59 -10.12 24.83
N PHE A 249 -15.39 -10.88 25.59
CA PHE A 249 -16.83 -10.90 25.43
C PHE A 249 -17.44 -9.57 25.90
N THR A 250 -18.28 -8.97 25.07
CA THR A 250 -18.86 -7.64 25.35
C THR A 250 -20.00 -7.67 26.36
N GLY A 251 -20.57 -8.84 26.66
CA GLY A 251 -21.82 -8.97 27.41
C GLY A 251 -23.08 -8.87 26.54
N ALA A 252 -22.93 -8.56 25.25
CA ALA A 252 -24.03 -8.38 24.32
C ALA A 252 -24.14 -9.55 23.32
N TYR A 253 -25.30 -9.65 22.69
CA TYR A 253 -25.61 -10.68 21.71
C TYR A 253 -26.24 -10.04 20.47
N ALA A 254 -26.08 -10.70 19.33
CA ALA A 254 -26.77 -10.42 18.08
C ALA A 254 -27.68 -11.60 17.71
N ILE A 255 -28.60 -11.37 16.78
CA ILE A 255 -29.43 -12.42 16.19
C ILE A 255 -28.92 -12.71 14.79
N ASN A 256 -28.64 -13.97 14.49
CA ASN A 256 -28.26 -14.40 13.15
C ASN A 256 -29.50 -14.34 12.23
N PRO A 257 -29.49 -13.55 11.16
CA PRO A 257 -30.68 -13.27 10.37
C PRO A 257 -31.17 -14.48 9.54
N VAL A 258 -30.33 -15.51 9.33
CA VAL A 258 -30.72 -16.66 8.50
C VAL A 258 -31.38 -17.79 9.30
N ASN A 259 -31.15 -17.88 10.60
CA ASN A 259 -31.67 -18.94 11.45
C ASN A 259 -32.33 -18.44 12.76
N GLY A 260 -32.26 -17.14 13.06
CA GLY A 260 -32.85 -16.54 14.27
C GLY A 260 -32.10 -16.85 15.56
N GLU A 261 -30.92 -17.49 15.50
CA GLU A 261 -30.18 -17.87 16.68
C GLU A 261 -29.48 -16.68 17.33
N ARG A 262 -29.42 -16.70 18.66
CA ARG A 262 -28.75 -15.69 19.47
C ARG A 262 -27.26 -16.03 19.59
N ILE A 263 -26.38 -15.16 19.12
CA ILE A 263 -24.93 -15.37 19.07
C ILE A 263 -24.18 -14.27 19.86
N PRO A 264 -23.13 -14.61 20.64
CA PRO A 264 -22.41 -13.64 21.46
C PRO A 264 -21.56 -12.68 20.61
N ILE A 265 -21.41 -11.44 21.08
CA ILE A 265 -20.57 -10.43 20.45
C ILE A 265 -19.27 -10.28 21.23
N TRP A 266 -18.15 -10.45 20.55
CA TRP A 266 -16.80 -10.27 21.07
C TRP A 266 -16.13 -9.05 20.45
N ILE A 267 -15.08 -8.56 21.10
CA ILE A 267 -14.07 -7.69 20.48
C ILE A 267 -12.75 -8.44 20.37
N ALA A 268 -12.05 -8.26 19.26
CA ALA A 268 -10.73 -8.82 19.04
C ALA A 268 -9.90 -7.91 18.15
N ASP A 269 -8.61 -7.82 18.44
CA ASP A 269 -7.69 -6.91 17.76
C ASP A 269 -7.45 -7.28 16.29
N TYR A 270 -7.61 -8.55 15.90
CA TYR A 270 -7.49 -8.95 14.49
C TYR A 270 -8.60 -8.41 13.57
N VAL A 271 -9.71 -7.89 14.11
CA VAL A 271 -10.72 -7.15 13.34
C VAL A 271 -10.34 -5.67 13.33
N LEU A 272 -10.16 -5.11 12.13
CA LEU A 272 -9.71 -3.74 11.93
C LEU A 272 -10.87 -2.83 11.54
N ILE A 273 -11.06 -1.72 12.25
CA ILE A 273 -12.12 -0.74 11.95
C ILE A 273 -12.01 -0.13 10.54
N SER A 274 -10.78 -0.07 10.02
CA SER A 274 -10.44 0.45 8.70
C SER A 274 -10.61 -0.57 7.56
N TYR A 275 -11.14 -1.76 7.83
CA TYR A 275 -11.34 -2.81 6.83
C TYR A 275 -12.78 -3.35 6.86
N GLY A 276 -13.42 -3.41 5.69
CA GLY A 276 -14.83 -3.78 5.58
C GLY A 276 -15.71 -2.83 6.39
N THR A 277 -16.49 -3.39 7.31
CA THR A 277 -17.38 -2.64 8.21
C THR A 277 -16.82 -2.49 9.62
N GLY A 278 -15.61 -2.98 9.89
CA GLY A 278 -15.07 -3.10 11.24
C GLY A 278 -15.77 -4.16 12.11
N ALA A 279 -16.54 -5.05 11.49
CA ALA A 279 -17.26 -6.14 12.13
C ALA A 279 -17.27 -7.36 11.21
N ILE A 280 -17.20 -8.56 11.78
CA ILE A 280 -17.31 -9.83 11.06
C ILE A 280 -18.27 -10.79 11.77
N MET A 281 -18.87 -11.67 10.98
CA MET A 281 -19.43 -12.92 11.49
C MET A 281 -18.29 -13.93 11.58
N ALA A 282 -18.24 -14.71 12.65
CA ALA A 282 -17.24 -15.75 12.79
C ALA A 282 -17.86 -17.13 12.53
N VAL A 283 -17.25 -17.90 11.62
CA VAL A 283 -17.70 -19.23 11.21
C VAL A 283 -16.57 -20.24 11.44
N PRO A 284 -16.39 -20.70 12.69
CA PRO A 284 -15.21 -21.47 13.09
C PRO A 284 -14.94 -22.71 12.25
N ALA A 285 -15.99 -23.42 11.81
CA ALA A 285 -15.78 -24.64 11.02
C ALA A 285 -15.12 -24.37 9.65
N HIS A 286 -15.13 -23.12 9.15
CA HIS A 286 -14.79 -22.78 7.77
C HIS A 286 -13.89 -21.54 7.60
N ASP A 287 -13.34 -20.98 8.69
CA ASP A 287 -12.26 -19.99 8.68
C ASP A 287 -11.25 -20.37 9.77
N GLU A 288 -9.97 -20.46 9.41
CA GLU A 288 -8.90 -20.90 10.32
C GLU A 288 -8.73 -19.98 11.54
N ARG A 289 -8.88 -18.67 11.35
CA ARG A 289 -8.72 -17.69 12.44
C ARG A 289 -9.90 -17.79 13.40
N ASP A 290 -11.11 -17.95 12.87
CA ASP A 290 -12.32 -18.15 13.67
C ASP A 290 -12.27 -19.48 14.42
N PHE A 291 -11.68 -20.52 13.82
CA PHE A 291 -11.48 -21.82 14.45
C PHE A 291 -10.53 -21.73 15.65
N GLU A 292 -9.36 -21.14 15.47
CA GLU A 292 -8.38 -20.95 16.53
C GLU A 292 -8.94 -20.09 17.68
N PHE A 293 -9.66 -19.01 17.35
CA PHE A 293 -10.31 -18.18 18.34
C PHE A 293 -11.40 -18.96 19.09
N ALA A 294 -12.23 -19.73 18.38
CA ALA A 294 -13.27 -20.54 19.00
C ALA A 294 -12.70 -21.61 19.93
N GLN A 295 -11.62 -22.29 19.53
CA GLN A 295 -10.93 -23.26 20.40
C GLN A 295 -10.36 -22.60 21.66
N GLN A 296 -9.77 -21.41 21.52
CA GLN A 296 -9.18 -20.70 22.66
C GLN A 296 -10.23 -20.23 23.68
N PHE A 297 -11.40 -19.82 23.22
CA PHE A 297 -12.47 -19.26 24.06
C PHE A 297 -13.65 -20.20 24.29
N ASP A 298 -13.51 -21.48 23.93
CA ASP A 298 -14.53 -22.53 24.06
C ASP A 298 -15.89 -22.12 23.43
N LEU A 299 -15.83 -21.57 22.21
CA LEU A 299 -16.99 -21.13 21.46
C LEU A 299 -17.52 -22.24 20.54
N PRO A 300 -18.83 -22.26 20.22
CA PRO A 300 -19.41 -23.32 19.39
C PRO A 300 -18.80 -23.36 17.98
N ILE A 301 -18.54 -24.56 17.50
CA ILE A 301 -18.06 -24.83 16.13
C ILE A 301 -19.16 -25.63 15.41
N ARG A 302 -19.71 -25.07 14.32
CA ARG A 302 -20.79 -25.69 13.55
C ARG A 302 -20.37 -25.89 12.11
N THR A 303 -20.29 -27.15 11.69
CA THR A 303 -20.04 -27.53 10.29
C THR A 303 -21.29 -27.27 9.45
N VAL A 304 -21.17 -26.40 8.45
CA VAL A 304 -22.23 -26.08 7.48
C VAL A 304 -21.82 -26.29 6.02
N VAL A 305 -20.54 -26.56 5.77
CA VAL A 305 -20.04 -27.07 4.49
C VAL A 305 -19.48 -28.46 4.76
N ARG A 306 -20.03 -29.47 4.10
CA ARG A 306 -19.62 -30.87 4.27
C ARG A 306 -18.22 -31.09 3.69
N PRO A 307 -17.20 -31.40 4.51
CA PRO A 307 -15.89 -31.79 4.00
C PRO A 307 -15.96 -33.17 3.32
N PRO A 308 -15.12 -33.44 2.30
CA PRO A 308 -14.98 -34.78 1.73
C PRO A 308 -14.55 -35.81 2.78
N ASP A 309 -15.02 -37.05 2.67
CA ASP A 309 -14.65 -38.14 3.59
C ASP A 309 -13.13 -38.37 3.68
N GLU A 310 -12.42 -38.15 2.58
CA GLU A 310 -10.95 -38.22 2.54
C GLU A 310 -10.31 -37.16 3.43
N TRP A 311 -10.81 -35.92 3.38
CA TRP A 311 -10.32 -34.84 4.23
C TRP A 311 -10.57 -35.13 5.71
N LEU A 312 -11.74 -35.68 6.05
CA LEU A 312 -12.08 -36.07 7.43
C LEU A 312 -11.10 -37.13 7.94
N ARG A 313 -10.82 -38.18 7.14
CA ARG A 313 -9.84 -39.21 7.49
C ARG A 313 -8.44 -38.63 7.66
N ASN A 314 -7.99 -37.80 6.73
CA ASN A 314 -6.64 -37.24 6.72
C ASN A 314 -6.38 -36.28 7.89
N THR A 315 -7.43 -35.63 8.38
CA THR A 315 -7.33 -34.67 9.50
C THR A 315 -7.74 -35.28 10.84
N ASN A 316 -8.16 -36.55 10.86
CA ASN A 316 -8.76 -37.19 12.03
C ASN A 316 -9.93 -36.38 12.62
N SER A 317 -10.76 -35.83 11.72
CA SER A 317 -11.96 -35.04 12.04
C SER A 317 -13.22 -35.88 11.89
N THR A 318 -14.30 -35.50 12.59
CA THR A 318 -15.67 -35.91 12.27
C THR A 318 -16.51 -34.68 11.91
N LEU A 319 -17.71 -34.89 11.34
CA LEU A 319 -18.61 -33.77 11.01
C LEU A 319 -19.03 -32.96 12.25
N GLU A 320 -19.10 -33.61 13.41
CA GLU A 320 -19.44 -33.00 14.70
C GLU A 320 -18.22 -32.38 15.41
N ARG A 321 -17.01 -32.85 15.09
CA ARG A 321 -15.77 -32.39 15.71
C ARG A 321 -14.63 -32.33 14.72
N LEU A 322 -14.39 -31.13 14.21
CA LEU A 322 -13.26 -30.84 13.33
C LEU A 322 -11.97 -30.64 14.16
N SER A 323 -10.84 -31.14 13.65
CA SER A 323 -9.51 -30.89 14.24
C SER A 323 -8.87 -29.59 13.72
N ARG A 324 -9.33 -29.11 12.56
CA ARG A 324 -8.98 -27.83 11.93
C ARG A 324 -10.16 -27.30 11.10
N ALA A 325 -10.17 -26.04 10.70
CA ALA A 325 -11.19 -25.51 9.80
C ALA A 325 -11.17 -26.19 8.42
N TYR A 326 -12.33 -26.43 7.83
CA TYR A 326 -12.49 -26.82 6.43
C TYR A 326 -12.83 -25.58 5.59
N VAL A 327 -11.81 -25.02 4.92
CA VAL A 327 -11.91 -23.73 4.21
C VAL A 327 -12.26 -23.86 2.73
N GLU A 328 -12.25 -25.07 2.19
CA GLU A 328 -12.53 -25.33 0.77
C GLU A 328 -14.03 -25.31 0.45
N ASP A 329 -14.35 -25.45 -0.84
CA ASP A 329 -15.71 -25.57 -1.33
C ASP A 329 -16.23 -27.00 -1.14
N GLY A 330 -17.50 -27.12 -0.75
CA GLY A 330 -18.19 -28.39 -0.62
C GLY A 330 -19.70 -28.26 -0.86
N SER A 331 -20.48 -29.16 -0.26
CA SER A 331 -21.94 -29.11 -0.25
C SER A 331 -22.46 -28.59 1.07
N ALA A 332 -23.51 -27.77 1.01
CA ALA A 332 -24.17 -27.22 2.19
C ALA A 332 -24.75 -28.34 3.08
N MET A 333 -24.67 -28.14 4.39
CA MET A 333 -25.37 -28.94 5.40
C MET A 333 -25.75 -28.05 6.59
N ASN A 334 -26.68 -28.50 7.42
CA ASN A 334 -27.15 -27.74 8.59
C ASN A 334 -27.57 -26.29 8.25
N SER A 335 -28.06 -26.09 7.02
CA SER A 335 -28.37 -24.80 6.40
C SER A 335 -29.83 -24.73 5.93
N GLY A 336 -30.69 -25.60 6.46
CA GLY A 336 -32.14 -25.60 6.24
C GLY A 336 -32.50 -25.78 4.76
N PRO A 337 -33.18 -24.80 4.13
CA PRO A 337 -33.64 -24.94 2.74
C PRO A 337 -32.52 -24.95 1.70
N PHE A 338 -31.26 -24.74 2.12
CA PHE A 338 -30.10 -24.70 1.24
C PHE A 338 -29.24 -25.96 1.31
N ASP A 339 -29.62 -26.97 2.10
CA ASP A 339 -28.87 -28.22 2.23
C ASP A 339 -28.61 -28.89 0.87
N ASP A 340 -27.47 -29.59 0.79
CA ASP A 340 -26.94 -30.30 -0.39
C ASP A 340 -26.55 -29.42 -1.60
N LEU A 341 -26.79 -28.11 -1.57
CA LEU A 341 -26.34 -27.21 -2.63
C LEU A 341 -24.81 -27.09 -2.69
N PRO A 342 -24.19 -27.14 -3.88
CA PRO A 342 -22.78 -26.80 -4.04
C PRO A 342 -22.50 -25.35 -3.61
N THR A 343 -21.32 -25.10 -3.03
CA THR A 343 -20.92 -23.79 -2.48
C THR A 343 -21.17 -22.62 -3.44
N ALA A 344 -20.77 -22.74 -4.70
CA ALA A 344 -20.97 -21.69 -5.71
C ALA A 344 -22.46 -21.37 -5.98
N GLU A 345 -23.32 -22.39 -5.96
CA GLU A 345 -24.76 -22.21 -6.13
C GLU A 345 -25.40 -21.63 -4.85
N PHE A 346 -24.99 -22.13 -3.68
CA PHE A 346 -25.47 -21.63 -2.40
C PHE A 346 -25.17 -20.13 -2.26
N LYS A 347 -23.92 -19.69 -2.51
CA LYS A 347 -23.55 -18.26 -2.47
C LYS A 347 -24.50 -17.38 -3.29
N LYS A 348 -24.88 -17.81 -4.50
CA LYS A 348 -25.84 -17.08 -5.35
C LYS A 348 -27.23 -17.05 -4.73
N ARG A 349 -27.75 -18.21 -4.31
CA ARG A 349 -29.12 -18.33 -3.77
C ARG A 349 -29.29 -17.59 -2.44
N ILE A 350 -28.35 -17.73 -1.51
CA ILE A 350 -28.43 -17.05 -0.21
C ILE A 350 -28.33 -15.53 -0.35
N THR A 351 -27.50 -15.04 -1.26
CA THR A 351 -27.36 -13.60 -1.51
C THR A 351 -28.64 -13.02 -2.11
N SER A 352 -29.30 -13.74 -3.03
CA SER A 352 -30.64 -13.36 -3.53
C SER A 352 -31.68 -13.37 -2.41
N TRP A 353 -31.71 -14.45 -1.62
CA TRP A 353 -32.64 -14.62 -0.51
C TRP A 353 -32.53 -13.51 0.54
N LEU A 354 -31.30 -13.09 0.87
CA LEU A 354 -31.02 -11.96 1.76
C LEU A 354 -31.50 -10.64 1.17
N SER A 355 -31.25 -10.42 -0.13
CA SER A 355 -31.66 -9.19 -0.84
C SER A 355 -33.16 -9.04 -0.90
N GLU A 356 -33.89 -10.12 -1.22
CA GLU A 356 -35.37 -10.15 -1.27
C GLU A 356 -36.03 -9.85 0.08
N ARG A 357 -35.34 -10.12 1.19
CA ARG A 357 -35.83 -9.87 2.56
C ARG A 357 -35.30 -8.57 3.14
N GLY A 358 -34.48 -7.83 2.38
CA GLY A 358 -33.81 -6.64 2.86
C GLY A 358 -32.84 -6.92 4.01
N LEU A 359 -32.31 -8.14 4.16
CA LEU A 359 -31.39 -8.53 5.25
C LEU A 359 -29.92 -8.42 4.85
N GLY A 360 -29.65 -8.41 3.55
CA GLY A 360 -28.31 -8.26 2.99
C GLY A 360 -28.36 -7.82 1.54
N ARG A 361 -27.20 -7.64 0.92
CA ARG A 361 -27.07 -7.41 -0.51
C ARG A 361 -25.75 -7.95 -1.04
N PHE A 362 -25.72 -8.31 -2.32
CA PHE A 362 -24.45 -8.54 -3.02
C PHE A 362 -23.58 -7.29 -2.94
N LYS A 363 -22.28 -7.48 -2.69
CA LYS A 363 -21.31 -6.41 -2.65
C LYS A 363 -19.97 -6.90 -3.19
N VAL A 364 -19.38 -6.12 -4.08
CA VAL A 364 -17.95 -6.21 -4.39
C VAL A 364 -17.22 -5.37 -3.35
N ASN A 365 -16.18 -5.95 -2.73
CA ASN A 365 -15.33 -5.28 -1.76
C ASN A 365 -13.87 -5.40 -2.16
N TYR A 366 -13.06 -4.44 -1.73
CA TYR A 366 -11.64 -4.35 -2.05
C TYR A 366 -10.81 -4.36 -0.78
N LYS A 367 -9.61 -4.94 -0.85
CA LYS A 367 -8.57 -4.78 0.17
C LYS A 367 -7.99 -3.37 0.18
N LEU A 368 -7.97 -2.73 -0.98
CA LEU A 368 -7.58 -1.33 -1.12
C LEU A 368 -8.38 -0.45 -0.15
N ARG A 369 -7.68 0.45 0.53
CA ARG A 369 -8.28 1.48 1.36
C ARG A 369 -8.17 2.83 0.66
N ASP A 370 -9.04 3.75 1.04
CA ASP A 370 -8.88 5.15 0.64
C ASP A 370 -7.55 5.69 1.14
N TRP A 371 -6.94 6.56 0.34
CA TRP A 371 -5.56 6.98 0.55
C TRP A 371 -5.52 8.13 1.55
N LEU A 372 -4.93 7.89 2.73
CA LEU A 372 -4.63 8.91 3.72
C LEU A 372 -3.59 9.89 3.18
N PHE A 373 -4.04 11.10 2.90
CA PHE A 373 -3.34 12.10 2.10
C PHE A 373 -2.90 13.34 2.91
N SER A 374 -3.24 13.45 4.19
CA SER A 374 -2.71 14.52 5.05
C SER A 374 -1.36 14.16 5.67
N ARG A 375 -0.50 15.17 5.87
CA ARG A 375 0.73 15.08 6.67
C ARG A 375 0.80 16.25 7.65
N GLN A 376 1.13 15.95 8.90
CA GLN A 376 1.37 16.93 9.95
C GLN A 376 2.85 17.34 9.90
N ARG A 377 3.25 17.92 8.77
CA ARG A 377 4.64 18.33 8.48
C ARG A 377 4.65 19.72 7.88
N TYR A 378 5.75 20.44 8.11
CA TYR A 378 5.97 21.74 7.47
C TYR A 378 6.31 21.57 5.99
N TRP A 379 7.29 20.72 5.67
CA TRP A 379 7.80 20.56 4.30
C TRP A 379 6.90 19.63 3.46
N GLY A 380 5.94 20.24 2.78
CA GLY A 380 5.01 19.61 1.85
C GLY A 380 4.08 20.65 1.23
N GLU A 381 3.38 20.29 0.16
CA GLU A 381 2.50 21.21 -0.56
C GLU A 381 1.29 21.60 0.32
N PRO A 382 1.00 22.90 0.55
CA PRO A 382 -0.19 23.31 1.28
C PRO A 382 -1.49 22.90 0.57
N PHE A 383 -2.50 22.48 1.32
CA PHE A 383 -3.83 22.25 0.75
C PHE A 383 -4.50 23.60 0.38
N PRO A 384 -5.05 23.72 -0.84
CA PRO A 384 -5.74 24.94 -1.28
C PRO A 384 -7.20 24.97 -0.81
N ILE A 385 -7.46 24.70 0.48
CA ILE A 385 -8.80 24.70 1.09
C ILE A 385 -8.85 25.67 2.27
N LEU A 386 -9.96 26.43 2.34
CA LEU A 386 -10.32 27.33 3.41
C LEU A 386 -11.53 26.77 4.18
N PHE A 387 -11.47 26.80 5.51
CA PHE A 387 -12.58 26.47 6.39
C PHE A 387 -13.24 27.74 6.92
N GLU A 388 -14.51 27.96 6.59
CA GLU A 388 -15.27 29.12 7.07
C GLU A 388 -15.46 29.05 8.59
N LEU A 389 -15.21 30.17 9.27
CA LEU A 389 -15.37 30.32 10.71
C LEU A 389 -16.61 31.16 11.04
N ASP A 390 -17.31 30.80 12.11
CA ASP A 390 -18.34 31.64 12.72
C ASP A 390 -17.73 32.84 13.48
N GLU A 391 -18.59 33.70 14.02
CA GLU A 391 -18.18 34.88 14.79
C GLU A 391 -17.36 34.52 16.04
N GLN A 392 -17.54 33.31 16.58
CA GLN A 392 -16.83 32.77 17.74
C GLN A 392 -15.50 32.09 17.35
N GLY A 393 -15.21 31.97 16.05
CA GLY A 393 -13.99 31.36 15.52
C GLY A 393 -14.06 29.83 15.36
N ASN A 394 -15.24 29.22 15.43
CA ASN A 394 -15.43 27.78 15.20
C ASN A 394 -15.71 27.48 13.72
N PRO A 395 -15.24 26.34 13.19
CA PRO A 395 -15.58 25.92 11.83
C PRO A 395 -17.09 25.70 11.65
N THR A 396 -17.68 26.35 10.65
CA THR A 396 -19.11 26.21 10.30
C THR A 396 -19.42 24.89 9.58
N GLY A 397 -18.37 24.20 9.10
CA GLY A 397 -18.46 23.04 8.23
C GLY A 397 -18.37 23.38 6.73
N VAL A 398 -18.42 24.67 6.37
CA VAL A 398 -18.23 25.08 4.97
C VAL A 398 -16.75 25.05 4.60
N MET A 399 -16.43 24.31 3.54
CA MET A 399 -15.13 24.27 2.89
C MET A 399 -15.19 25.06 1.58
N GLU A 400 -14.27 25.99 1.40
CA GLU A 400 -14.15 26.82 0.20
C GLU A 400 -12.79 26.54 -0.46
N PRO A 401 -12.77 26.10 -1.74
CA PRO A 401 -11.52 25.96 -2.46
C PRO A 401 -10.92 27.34 -2.73
N VAL A 402 -9.58 27.45 -2.62
CA VAL A 402 -8.86 28.64 -3.07
C VAL A 402 -9.03 28.76 -4.59
N PRO A 403 -9.41 29.93 -5.13
CA PRO A 403 -9.54 30.11 -6.58
C PRO A 403 -8.25 29.77 -7.33
N VAL A 404 -8.38 29.24 -8.55
CA VAL A 404 -7.22 28.76 -9.34
C VAL A 404 -6.24 29.89 -9.66
N GLU A 405 -6.76 31.09 -9.85
CA GLU A 405 -6.00 32.33 -10.07
C GLU A 405 -5.20 32.80 -8.85
N GLU A 406 -5.53 32.31 -7.64
CA GLU A 406 -4.81 32.61 -6.40
C GLU A 406 -3.78 31.52 -6.04
N LEU A 407 -3.66 30.47 -6.85
CA LEU A 407 -2.63 29.45 -6.67
C LEU A 407 -1.26 29.95 -7.21
N PRO A 408 -0.14 29.57 -6.57
CA PRO A 408 -0.05 28.62 -5.46
C PRO A 408 -0.32 29.23 -4.08
N VAL A 409 -0.92 28.46 -3.19
CA VAL A 409 -0.83 28.73 -1.74
C VAL A 409 0.57 28.36 -1.29
N THR A 410 1.42 29.36 -1.05
CA THR A 410 2.82 29.13 -0.66
C THR A 410 2.96 28.79 0.82
N LEU A 411 3.99 28.02 1.16
CA LEU A 411 4.38 27.80 2.56
C LEU A 411 4.79 29.14 3.19
N PRO A 412 4.35 29.44 4.42
CA PRO A 412 4.82 30.61 5.16
C PRO A 412 6.24 30.37 5.66
N GLU A 413 7.07 31.41 5.68
CA GLU A 413 8.36 31.33 6.35
C GLU A 413 8.17 31.09 7.85
N LEU A 414 8.87 30.09 8.40
CA LEU A 414 8.88 29.78 9.82
C LEU A 414 10.33 29.66 10.30
N GLU A 415 10.67 30.43 11.34
CA GLU A 415 11.97 30.30 12.03
C GLU A 415 12.13 28.93 12.71
N ASP A 416 11.03 28.34 13.19
CA ASP A 416 11.01 27.03 13.84
C ASP A 416 9.85 26.14 13.35
N PHE A 417 10.20 25.16 12.51
CA PHE A 417 9.30 24.13 12.01
C PHE A 417 9.37 22.81 12.81
N LYS A 418 9.99 22.79 14.01
CA LYS A 418 9.94 21.61 14.88
C LYS A 418 8.50 21.28 15.29
N PRO A 419 8.19 19.98 15.50
CA PRO A 419 6.88 19.57 15.99
C PRO A 419 6.51 20.29 17.29
N THR A 420 5.23 20.62 17.44
CA THR A 420 4.72 21.41 18.57
C THR A 420 4.60 20.61 19.87
N GLY A 421 4.85 19.30 19.83
CA GLY A 421 4.56 18.37 20.92
C GLY A 421 3.08 17.96 20.99
N LYS A 422 2.24 18.50 20.10
CA LYS A 422 0.84 18.15 19.97
C LYS A 422 0.53 17.64 18.54
N PRO A 423 -0.60 16.96 18.31
CA PRO A 423 -0.96 16.43 16.99
C PRO A 423 -1.10 17.50 15.90
N GLU A 424 -1.25 18.76 16.28
CA GLU A 424 -1.35 19.89 15.37
C GLU A 424 -0.09 20.08 14.49
N PRO A 425 -0.26 20.32 13.17
CA PRO A 425 0.83 20.59 12.26
C PRO A 425 1.66 21.84 12.62
N PRO A 426 2.96 21.90 12.24
CA PRO A 426 3.79 23.09 12.45
C PRO A 426 3.23 24.39 11.86
N LEU A 427 2.44 24.31 10.77
CA LEU A 427 1.82 25.48 10.13
C LEU A 427 0.84 26.21 11.05
N GLU A 428 0.31 25.58 12.11
CA GLU A 428 -0.51 26.25 13.11
C GLU A 428 0.23 27.39 13.84
N LYS A 429 1.57 27.43 13.80
CA LYS A 429 2.37 28.51 14.37
C LYS A 429 2.25 29.82 13.56
N ALA A 430 2.01 29.74 12.25
CA ALA A 430 1.95 30.90 11.36
C ALA A 430 0.58 31.60 11.39
N LYS A 431 0.21 32.21 12.52
CA LYS A 431 -1.15 32.73 12.76
C LYS A 431 -1.66 33.68 11.67
N ASP A 432 -0.81 34.56 11.16
CA ASP A 432 -1.17 35.53 10.12
C ASP A 432 -1.39 34.88 8.74
N TRP A 433 -0.73 33.75 8.47
CA TRP A 433 -0.95 32.96 7.26
C TRP A 433 -2.19 32.07 7.38
N VAL A 434 -2.40 31.49 8.56
CA VAL A 434 -3.49 30.53 8.84
C VAL A 434 -4.86 31.18 8.77
N TYR A 435 -5.04 32.40 9.30
CA TYR A 435 -6.34 33.06 9.33
C TYR A 435 -6.44 34.13 8.25
N VAL A 436 -7.45 34.02 7.39
CA VAL A 436 -7.68 34.96 6.29
C VAL A 436 -9.10 35.51 6.35
N VAL A 437 -9.28 36.74 5.87
CA VAL A 437 -10.58 37.41 5.75
C VAL A 437 -10.89 37.59 4.28
N ARG A 438 -12.05 37.12 3.82
CA ARG A 438 -12.54 37.31 2.45
C ARG A 438 -13.94 37.91 2.52
N GLY A 439 -14.08 39.15 2.04
CA GLY A 439 -15.31 39.92 2.23
C GLY A 439 -15.64 40.11 3.72
N SER A 440 -16.84 39.72 4.14
CA SER A 440 -17.27 39.80 5.55
C SER A 440 -16.99 38.52 6.35
N LYS A 441 -16.40 37.49 5.74
CA LYS A 441 -16.22 36.17 6.35
C LYS A 441 -14.76 35.93 6.74
N ARG A 442 -14.56 35.21 7.85
CA ARG A 442 -13.26 34.71 8.31
C ARG A 442 -13.11 33.25 7.94
N TYR A 443 -11.89 32.87 7.60
CA TYR A 443 -11.53 31.51 7.25
C TYR A 443 -10.25 31.09 7.95
N LYS A 444 -10.09 29.78 8.13
CA LYS A 444 -8.85 29.12 8.50
C LYS A 444 -8.32 28.30 7.32
N ARG A 445 -7.07 28.47 6.93
CA ARG A 445 -6.40 27.57 5.96
C ARG A 445 -6.27 26.17 6.54
N GLU A 446 -6.32 25.17 5.68
CA GLU A 446 -5.85 23.83 6.03
C GLU A 446 -4.35 23.88 6.40
N THR A 447 -4.00 23.31 7.56
CA THR A 447 -2.66 23.38 8.13
C THR A 447 -1.89 22.06 8.00
N ASN A 448 -2.54 20.99 7.57
CA ASN A 448 -1.84 19.83 7.04
C ASN A 448 -1.20 20.17 5.69
N THR A 449 -0.22 19.37 5.30
CA THR A 449 0.39 19.40 3.95
C THR A 449 0.12 18.08 3.23
N MET A 450 0.25 18.09 1.90
CA MET A 450 0.18 16.89 1.07
C MET A 450 1.46 16.03 1.26
N PRO A 451 1.40 14.71 1.04
CA PRO A 451 2.56 13.84 1.13
C PRO A 451 3.53 14.08 -0.02
N GLN A 452 4.79 13.74 0.18
CA GLN A 452 5.83 13.73 -0.86
C GLN A 452 5.42 13.02 -2.16
N TRP A 453 4.51 12.05 -2.09
CA TRP A 453 4.04 11.34 -3.27
C TRP A 453 3.10 12.16 -4.16
N ALA A 454 2.49 13.24 -3.66
CA ALA A 454 1.56 14.09 -4.39
C ALA A 454 2.21 14.64 -5.66
N GLY A 455 3.38 15.28 -5.53
CA GLY A 455 4.16 15.76 -6.68
C GLY A 455 4.57 14.63 -7.64
N SER A 456 4.91 13.45 -7.13
CA SER A 456 5.37 12.32 -7.95
C SER A 456 4.28 11.61 -8.75
N CYS A 457 2.99 11.87 -8.50
CA CYS A 457 1.91 11.15 -9.21
C CYS A 457 1.67 11.62 -10.65
N TRP A 458 2.29 12.73 -11.05
CA TRP A 458 1.97 13.39 -12.32
C TRP A 458 3.17 14.07 -13.02
N TYR A 459 4.37 14.02 -12.43
CA TYR A 459 5.57 14.72 -12.91
C TYR A 459 5.96 14.40 -14.37
N TYR A 460 5.66 13.18 -14.84
CA TYR A 460 5.89 12.78 -16.23
C TYR A 460 5.09 13.65 -17.22
N LEU A 461 3.92 14.17 -16.83
CA LEU A 461 3.18 15.15 -17.62
C LEU A 461 3.87 16.51 -17.61
N ARG A 462 4.51 16.88 -16.49
CA ARG A 462 5.15 18.19 -16.35
C ARG A 462 6.43 18.30 -17.17
N TYR A 463 7.19 17.22 -17.31
CA TYR A 463 8.34 17.19 -18.21
C TYR A 463 8.01 17.60 -19.64
N ILE A 464 6.78 17.34 -20.11
CA ILE A 464 6.33 17.67 -21.47
C ILE A 464 6.26 19.20 -21.68
N ASP A 465 5.91 19.96 -20.64
CA ASP A 465 5.72 21.41 -20.71
C ASP A 465 6.02 22.13 -19.37
N PRO A 466 7.28 22.11 -18.91
CA PRO A 466 7.64 22.41 -17.52
C PRO A 466 7.54 23.88 -17.14
N HIS A 467 7.53 24.77 -18.14
CA HIS A 467 7.49 26.23 -17.97
C HIS A 467 6.08 26.82 -18.18
N ASN A 468 5.06 25.99 -18.37
CA ASN A 468 3.69 26.47 -18.63
C ASN A 468 3.01 26.91 -17.32
N ASP A 469 2.72 28.20 -17.20
CA ASP A 469 2.11 28.81 -16.01
C ASP A 469 0.57 28.95 -16.12
N GLN A 470 0.00 28.67 -17.30
CA GLN A 470 -1.42 28.77 -17.62
C GLN A 470 -2.16 27.42 -17.62
N ALA A 471 -1.46 26.31 -17.84
CA ALA A 471 -2.03 24.97 -17.83
C ALA A 471 -1.07 23.93 -17.23
N LEU A 472 -1.64 22.79 -16.80
CA LEU A 472 -0.89 21.62 -16.34
C LEU A 472 0.17 21.20 -17.37
N CYS A 473 -0.28 21.08 -18.63
CA CYS A 473 0.51 20.80 -19.83
C CYS A 473 -0.30 21.24 -21.05
N ASP A 474 0.36 21.74 -22.10
CA ASP A 474 -0.29 21.99 -23.40
C ASP A 474 -0.89 20.68 -23.97
N PRO A 475 -2.20 20.61 -24.29
CA PRO A 475 -2.85 19.38 -24.77
C PRO A 475 -2.30 18.81 -26.09
N ALA A 476 -1.74 19.65 -26.96
CA ALA A 476 -1.12 19.18 -28.19
C ALA A 476 0.26 18.56 -27.91
N LYS A 477 1.03 19.13 -26.97
CA LYS A 477 2.28 18.51 -26.50
C LYS A 477 2.01 17.23 -25.74
N GLU A 478 1.00 17.20 -24.86
CA GLU A 478 0.58 16.00 -24.13
C GLU A 478 0.29 14.84 -25.09
N LYS A 479 -0.56 15.05 -26.10
CA LYS A 479 -0.88 14.05 -27.13
C LYS A 479 0.32 13.59 -27.95
N ALA A 480 1.32 14.45 -28.12
CA ALA A 480 2.51 14.12 -28.90
C ALA A 480 3.50 13.24 -28.12
N TRP A 481 3.52 13.36 -26.78
CA TRP A 481 4.48 12.67 -25.91
C TRP A 481 3.89 11.50 -25.13
N MET A 482 2.58 11.49 -24.88
CA MET A 482 1.93 10.44 -24.09
C MET A 482 1.41 9.28 -24.96
N PRO A 483 1.40 8.04 -24.42
CA PRO A 483 1.85 7.66 -23.09
C PRO A 483 3.39 7.58 -22.98
N VAL A 484 3.93 7.47 -21.76
CA VAL A 484 5.37 7.17 -21.60
C VAL A 484 5.65 5.77 -22.17
N ASP A 485 6.47 5.68 -23.21
CA ASP A 485 6.75 4.41 -23.89
C ASP A 485 7.41 3.38 -22.96
N LEU A 486 8.45 3.80 -22.24
CA LEU A 486 9.23 2.96 -21.32
C LEU A 486 9.49 3.70 -20.01
N TYR A 487 9.01 3.14 -18.91
CA TYR A 487 9.31 3.58 -17.57
C TYR A 487 10.27 2.60 -16.89
N VAL A 488 11.37 3.10 -16.33
CA VAL A 488 12.37 2.28 -15.61
C VAL A 488 12.41 2.70 -14.15
N GLY A 489 12.15 1.77 -13.24
CA GLY A 489 12.12 2.07 -11.81
C GLY A 489 12.02 0.82 -10.94
N GLY A 490 12.49 0.91 -9.69
CA GLY A 490 12.53 -0.24 -8.79
C GLY A 490 11.14 -0.83 -8.47
N ALA A 491 11.09 -2.15 -8.26
CA ALA A 491 9.84 -2.88 -7.96
C ALA A 491 9.18 -2.45 -6.63
N GLU A 492 9.91 -1.79 -5.73
CA GLU A 492 9.40 -1.22 -4.48
C GLU A 492 8.27 -0.19 -4.69
N HIS A 493 8.16 0.36 -5.90
CA HIS A 493 7.14 1.36 -6.25
C HIS A 493 5.85 0.77 -6.84
N ALA A 494 5.75 -0.55 -6.97
CA ALA A 494 4.64 -1.26 -7.60
C ALA A 494 3.25 -0.89 -7.05
N VAL A 495 3.08 -0.88 -5.73
CA VAL A 495 1.77 -0.71 -5.06
C VAL A 495 1.56 0.68 -4.44
N LEU A 496 2.58 1.53 -4.52
CA LEU A 496 2.55 2.92 -4.05
C LEU A 496 2.52 3.86 -5.25
N HIS A 497 3.68 4.40 -5.63
CA HIS A 497 3.81 5.42 -6.68
C HIS A 497 3.14 5.00 -8.00
N LEU A 498 3.35 3.77 -8.49
CA LEU A 498 2.75 3.33 -9.75
C LEU A 498 1.21 3.25 -9.65
N LEU A 499 0.66 2.76 -8.55
CA LEU A 499 -0.78 2.71 -8.33
C LEU A 499 -1.40 4.11 -8.20
N TYR A 500 -0.76 5.01 -7.44
CA TYR A 500 -1.24 6.37 -7.24
C TYR A 500 -1.14 7.21 -8.52
N SER A 501 -0.08 7.05 -9.31
CA SER A 501 0.08 7.72 -10.61
C SER A 501 -1.04 7.31 -11.57
N ARG A 502 -1.36 6.00 -11.64
CA ARG A 502 -2.49 5.51 -12.44
C ARG A 502 -3.82 6.09 -11.98
N PHE A 503 -4.07 6.17 -10.67
CA PHE A 503 -5.30 6.78 -10.14
C PHE A 503 -5.43 8.26 -10.54
N TRP A 504 -4.40 9.08 -10.30
CA TRP A 504 -4.43 10.50 -10.68
C TRP A 504 -4.57 10.68 -12.19
N HIS A 505 -3.85 9.88 -12.98
CA HIS A 505 -3.94 9.89 -14.44
C HIS A 505 -5.36 9.58 -14.92
N LYS A 506 -6.04 8.59 -14.32
CA LYS A 506 -7.43 8.25 -14.68
C LYS A 506 -8.41 9.37 -14.34
N VAL A 507 -8.23 10.06 -13.22
CA VAL A 507 -9.05 11.25 -12.91
C VAL A 507 -8.81 12.34 -13.95
N LEU A 508 -7.55 12.62 -14.31
CA LEU A 508 -7.23 13.59 -15.36
C LEU A 508 -7.84 13.19 -16.72
N TYR A 509 -7.81 11.91 -17.06
CA TYR A 509 -8.38 11.36 -18.29
C TYR A 509 -9.90 11.54 -18.31
N ASP A 510 -10.58 11.19 -17.22
CA ASP A 510 -12.03 11.34 -17.09
C ASP A 510 -12.48 12.79 -17.17
N ARG A 511 -11.66 13.70 -16.65
CA ARG A 511 -11.89 15.14 -16.68
C ARG A 511 -11.39 15.80 -17.98
N GLY A 512 -10.81 15.02 -18.91
CA GLY A 512 -10.44 15.45 -20.26
C GLY A 512 -9.11 16.19 -20.39
N TYR A 513 -8.22 16.09 -19.39
CA TYR A 513 -6.92 16.79 -19.37
C TYR A 513 -5.76 15.99 -19.96
N VAL A 514 -5.91 14.67 -20.08
CA VAL A 514 -4.92 13.79 -20.73
C VAL A 514 -5.63 12.90 -21.75
N SER A 515 -4.90 12.46 -22.76
CA SER A 515 -5.45 11.75 -23.92
C SER A 515 -5.43 10.22 -23.79
N THR A 516 -4.66 9.69 -22.84
CA THR A 516 -4.50 8.25 -22.61
C THR A 516 -5.10 7.78 -21.29
N PRO A 517 -5.59 6.53 -21.20
CA PRO A 517 -6.17 5.99 -19.96
C PRO A 517 -5.13 5.47 -18.94
N GLU A 518 -3.88 5.28 -19.36
CA GLU A 518 -2.75 4.79 -18.56
C GLU A 518 -1.49 5.62 -18.87
N PRO A 519 -0.67 5.96 -17.86
CA PRO A 519 0.48 6.84 -18.05
C PRO A 519 1.73 6.16 -18.62
N PHE A 520 1.96 4.88 -18.31
CA PHE A 520 3.19 4.16 -18.64
C PHE A 520 2.87 2.91 -19.45
N GLN A 521 3.26 2.88 -20.72
CA GLN A 521 2.94 1.79 -21.63
C GLN A 521 3.76 0.54 -21.31
N LYS A 522 5.08 0.68 -21.19
CA LYS A 522 5.99 -0.41 -20.80
C LYS A 522 6.68 -0.09 -19.49
N LEU A 523 6.87 -1.09 -18.64
CA LEU A 523 7.58 -0.98 -17.38
C LEU A 523 8.75 -1.97 -17.34
N VAL A 524 9.92 -1.51 -16.92
CA VAL A 524 11.06 -2.37 -16.59
C VAL A 524 11.50 -2.07 -15.17
N ASN A 525 11.59 -3.10 -14.34
CA ASN A 525 12.05 -2.97 -12.97
C ASN A 525 13.49 -3.45 -12.85
N GLN A 526 14.41 -2.54 -12.57
CA GLN A 526 15.80 -2.90 -12.32
C GLN A 526 15.91 -3.70 -11.02
N GLY A 527 16.82 -4.68 -11.03
CA GLY A 527 17.26 -5.37 -9.83
C GLY A 527 18.05 -4.45 -8.93
N MET A 528 18.12 -4.79 -7.65
CA MET A 528 18.86 -3.98 -6.68
C MET A 528 20.37 -4.23 -6.80
N ILE A 529 21.15 -3.15 -6.81
CA ILE A 529 22.60 -3.23 -6.61
C ILE A 529 22.86 -3.27 -5.10
N LEU A 530 23.44 -4.36 -4.62
CA LEU A 530 23.84 -4.55 -3.22
C LEU A 530 25.27 -4.07 -3.03
N GLY A 531 25.68 -3.86 -1.77
CA GLY A 531 27.08 -3.61 -1.42
C GLY A 531 27.99 -4.77 -1.81
N GLU A 532 29.27 -4.65 -1.46
CA GLU A 532 30.23 -5.73 -1.66
C GLU A 532 29.84 -6.99 -0.86
N LEU A 533 30.32 -8.15 -1.31
CA LEU A 533 30.17 -9.39 -0.55
C LEU A 533 30.95 -9.32 0.75
N GLU A 534 30.25 -9.47 1.86
CA GLU A 534 30.82 -9.65 3.19
C GLU A 534 30.93 -11.15 3.49
N TYR A 535 32.10 -11.56 4.00
CA TYR A 535 32.36 -12.94 4.39
C TYR A 535 32.40 -13.06 5.91
N SER A 536 31.80 -14.13 6.43
CA SER A 536 31.79 -14.42 7.86
C SER A 536 31.86 -15.92 8.13
N ALA A 537 32.45 -16.30 9.25
CA ALA A 537 32.39 -17.66 9.81
C ALA A 537 31.94 -17.59 11.28
N PHE A 538 31.62 -18.75 11.85
CA PHE A 538 31.07 -18.84 13.19
C PHE A 538 31.96 -19.72 14.08
N ARG A 539 32.16 -19.29 15.34
CA ARG A 539 32.85 -20.09 16.35
C ARG A 539 31.93 -20.46 17.50
N ASN A 540 32.04 -21.71 17.94
CA ASN A 540 31.36 -22.17 19.16
C ASN A 540 32.07 -21.68 20.42
N ALA A 541 31.51 -21.97 21.61
CA ALA A 541 32.11 -21.59 22.89
C ALA A 541 33.51 -22.19 23.14
N ARG A 542 33.90 -23.24 22.39
CA ARG A 542 35.22 -23.88 22.44
C ARG A 542 36.22 -23.27 21.45
N GLY A 543 35.79 -22.30 20.65
CA GLY A 543 36.62 -21.64 19.62
C GLY A 543 36.75 -22.42 18.32
N GLU A 544 36.01 -23.51 18.14
CA GLU A 544 36.01 -24.33 16.93
C GLU A 544 35.12 -23.71 15.85
N TRP A 545 35.52 -23.85 14.59
CA TRP A 545 34.75 -23.37 13.46
C TRP A 545 33.46 -24.19 13.25
N VAL A 546 32.37 -23.48 12.95
CA VAL A 546 31.06 -24.05 12.64
C VAL A 546 30.63 -23.63 11.24
N SER A 547 30.18 -24.60 10.45
CA SER A 547 29.67 -24.38 9.08
C SER A 547 28.41 -23.51 9.12
N ALA A 548 28.37 -22.46 8.29
CA ALA A 548 27.28 -21.49 8.24
C ALA A 548 25.89 -22.12 7.95
N GLU A 549 25.84 -23.31 7.34
CA GLU A 549 24.58 -24.01 7.07
C GLU A 549 23.80 -24.40 8.33
N TYR A 550 24.50 -24.56 9.46
CA TYR A 550 23.89 -24.91 10.74
C TYR A 550 23.49 -23.68 11.57
N VAL A 551 23.76 -22.46 11.10
CA VAL A 551 23.59 -21.25 11.89
C VAL A 551 22.42 -20.41 11.38
N GLU A 552 21.55 -20.01 12.30
CA GLU A 552 20.52 -19.00 12.12
C GLU A 552 21.18 -17.63 12.13
N GLU A 553 21.00 -16.88 11.06
CA GLU A 553 21.82 -15.71 10.78
C GLU A 553 21.55 -14.57 11.76
N GLU A 554 20.29 -14.22 11.98
CA GLU A 554 19.92 -13.03 12.75
C GLU A 554 20.35 -13.14 14.22
N THR A 555 20.28 -14.35 14.77
CA THR A 555 20.57 -14.61 16.17
C THR A 555 21.95 -15.21 16.40
N ALA A 556 22.65 -15.59 15.33
CA ALA A 556 23.86 -16.39 15.34
C ALA A 556 23.69 -17.67 16.17
N GLN A 557 22.54 -18.35 16.08
CA GLN A 557 22.23 -19.55 16.85
C GLN A 557 22.31 -20.82 16.01
N ASP A 558 22.72 -21.94 16.59
CA ASP A 558 22.63 -23.23 15.91
C ASP A 558 21.16 -23.63 15.69
N LYS A 559 20.79 -23.95 14.45
CA LYS A 559 19.42 -24.36 14.07
C LYS A 559 18.98 -25.69 14.69
N ARG A 560 19.93 -26.50 15.16
CA ARG A 560 19.70 -27.83 15.74
C ARG A 560 19.72 -27.79 17.26
N THR A 561 20.61 -27.00 17.87
CA THR A 561 20.83 -27.01 19.32
C THR A 561 20.39 -25.71 20.02
N GLY A 562 20.21 -24.61 19.28
CA GLY A 562 19.92 -23.28 19.82
C GLY A 562 21.12 -22.58 20.48
N GLU A 563 22.30 -23.20 20.45
CA GLU A 563 23.53 -22.63 21.01
C GLU A 563 23.93 -21.35 20.26
N LYS A 564 24.32 -20.29 20.99
CA LYS A 564 24.80 -19.05 20.38
C LYS A 564 26.26 -19.17 19.97
N TYR A 565 26.57 -18.76 18.75
CA TYR A 565 27.90 -18.73 18.19
C TYR A 565 28.40 -17.30 18.01
N GLN A 566 29.72 -17.15 18.06
CA GLN A 566 30.39 -15.89 17.78
C GLN A 566 30.58 -15.76 16.26
N ARG A 567 30.03 -14.71 15.66
CA ARG A 567 30.32 -14.34 14.27
C ARG A 567 31.70 -13.70 14.18
N VAL A 568 32.50 -14.17 13.22
CA VAL A 568 33.83 -13.65 12.90
C VAL A 568 33.82 -13.20 11.44
N ARG A 569 34.13 -11.91 11.20
CA ARG A 569 34.28 -11.37 9.85
C ARG A 569 35.56 -11.94 9.21
N LEU A 570 35.48 -12.23 7.93
CA LEU A 570 36.58 -12.76 7.13
C LEU A 570 36.94 -11.78 6.01
N ASP A 571 38.22 -11.75 5.67
CA ASP A 571 38.71 -11.11 4.46
C ASP A 571 38.54 -12.05 3.25
N GLU A 572 38.42 -11.48 2.05
CA GLU A 572 38.18 -12.26 0.82
C GLU A 572 39.31 -13.28 0.55
N ASP A 573 40.55 -12.96 0.94
CA ASP A 573 41.69 -13.86 0.77
C ASP A 573 41.67 -15.06 1.72
N GLN A 574 40.81 -15.07 2.74
CA GLN A 574 40.62 -16.19 3.68
C GLN A 574 39.59 -17.21 3.20
N VAL A 575 38.85 -16.90 2.14
CA VAL A 575 37.78 -17.77 1.60
C VAL A 575 38.08 -18.25 0.18
N GLU A 576 37.53 -19.42 -0.16
CA GLU A 576 37.58 -19.99 -1.51
C GLU A 576 36.17 -20.39 -1.94
N LYS A 577 35.80 -20.10 -3.19
CA LYS A 577 34.53 -20.55 -3.75
C LYS A 577 34.62 -22.02 -4.17
N ARG A 578 33.71 -22.87 -3.68
CA ARG A 578 33.58 -24.28 -4.08
C ARG A 578 32.13 -24.60 -4.45
N GLY A 579 31.89 -24.77 -5.75
CA GLY A 579 30.53 -24.88 -6.29
C GLY A 579 29.73 -23.60 -6.02
N ASP A 580 28.60 -23.74 -5.34
CA ASP A 580 27.68 -22.63 -5.03
C ASP A 580 27.95 -21.93 -3.69
N TYR A 581 28.97 -22.37 -2.94
CA TYR A 581 29.25 -21.86 -1.58
C TYR A 581 30.71 -21.38 -1.44
N PHE A 582 30.95 -20.60 -0.39
CA PHE A 582 32.30 -20.22 0.04
C PHE A 582 32.73 -21.07 1.24
N VAL A 583 34.00 -21.43 1.30
CA VAL A 583 34.61 -22.18 2.41
C VAL A 583 35.84 -21.46 2.93
N LEU A 584 36.20 -21.72 4.20
CA LEU A 584 37.48 -21.25 4.76
C LEU A 584 38.66 -21.93 4.05
N LYS A 585 39.69 -21.17 3.65
CA LYS A 585 40.91 -21.76 3.09
C LYS A 585 41.65 -22.64 4.08
N GLU A 586 41.70 -22.24 5.36
CA GLU A 586 42.33 -23.01 6.43
C GLU A 586 41.53 -24.26 6.84
N ALA A 587 40.23 -24.28 6.55
CA ALA A 587 39.34 -25.39 6.86
C ALA A 587 38.30 -25.59 5.74
N PRO A 588 38.67 -26.23 4.61
CA PRO A 588 37.83 -26.28 3.41
C PRO A 588 36.50 -27.05 3.53
N HIS A 589 36.27 -27.71 4.67
CA HIS A 589 35.01 -28.39 5.01
C HIS A 589 34.03 -27.49 5.77
N ILE A 590 34.47 -26.30 6.21
CA ILE A 590 33.63 -25.31 6.90
C ILE A 590 33.12 -24.31 5.86
N ARG A 591 31.79 -24.23 5.69
CA ARG A 591 31.18 -23.20 4.87
C ARG A 591 31.22 -21.85 5.57
N ALA A 592 31.72 -20.85 4.87
CA ALA A 592 31.59 -19.45 5.24
C ALA A 592 30.24 -18.92 4.77
N ASP A 593 29.70 -17.97 5.51
CA ASP A 593 28.59 -17.14 5.07
C ASP A 593 29.15 -16.04 4.15
N ALA A 594 28.53 -15.85 2.99
CA ALA A 594 28.94 -14.87 1.99
C ALA A 594 27.70 -14.12 1.51
N ARG A 595 27.55 -12.86 1.91
CA ARG A 595 26.33 -12.10 1.68
C ARG A 595 26.63 -10.66 1.34
N ALA A 596 25.84 -10.12 0.44
CA ALA A 596 25.80 -8.69 0.18
C ALA A 596 24.50 -8.13 0.73
N TYR A 597 24.58 -6.94 1.30
CA TYR A 597 23.42 -6.25 1.87
C TYR A 597 23.04 -5.05 1.00
N LYS A 598 21.78 -4.62 1.06
CA LYS A 598 21.34 -3.35 0.45
C LYS A 598 22.28 -2.23 0.88
N MET A 599 22.74 -1.41 -0.06
CA MET A 599 23.53 -0.23 0.26
C MET A 599 22.70 0.74 1.11
N SER A 600 23.23 1.17 2.25
CA SER A 600 22.60 2.18 3.09
C SER A 600 23.62 3.01 3.84
N LYS A 601 23.30 4.29 4.07
CA LYS A 601 24.12 5.20 4.87
C LYS A 601 24.33 4.66 6.29
N SER A 602 23.31 4.00 6.86
CA SER A 602 23.38 3.42 8.21
C SER A 602 24.37 2.26 8.33
N ARG A 603 24.60 1.50 7.25
CA ARG A 603 25.58 0.41 7.23
C ARG A 603 26.96 0.86 6.76
N GLY A 604 27.07 2.06 6.19
CA GLY A 604 28.33 2.58 5.66
C GLY A 604 28.88 1.80 4.47
N ASN A 605 28.03 1.03 3.77
CA ASN A 605 28.39 0.17 2.64
C ASN A 605 27.96 0.77 1.28
N VAL A 606 27.75 2.08 1.22
CA VAL A 606 27.40 2.80 -0.01
C VAL A 606 28.66 3.01 -0.82
N ILE A 607 28.64 2.58 -2.08
CA ILE A 607 29.69 2.92 -3.04
C ILE A 607 29.36 4.28 -3.63
N ASN A 608 30.29 5.22 -3.50
CA ASN A 608 30.11 6.56 -4.05
C ASN A 608 30.46 6.58 -5.55
N PRO A 609 29.51 6.85 -6.45
CA PRO A 609 29.80 6.88 -7.89
C PRO A 609 30.84 7.93 -8.26
N ASP A 610 30.95 9.04 -7.51
CA ASP A 610 31.94 10.08 -7.81
C ASP A 610 33.39 9.59 -7.67
N GLU A 611 33.65 8.73 -6.68
CA GLU A 611 34.96 8.13 -6.45
C GLU A 611 35.33 7.17 -7.59
N VAL A 612 34.37 6.33 -8.00
CA VAL A 612 34.55 5.39 -9.12
C VAL A 612 34.80 6.14 -10.43
N VAL A 613 34.06 7.23 -10.68
CA VAL A 613 34.23 8.06 -11.88
C VAL A 613 35.58 8.77 -11.89
N ALA A 614 36.03 9.28 -10.74
CA ALA A 614 37.32 9.96 -10.64
C ALA A 614 38.49 9.02 -10.95
N GLU A 615 38.40 7.75 -10.56
CA GLU A 615 39.47 6.76 -10.74
C GLU A 615 39.38 6.01 -12.08
N TYR A 616 38.19 5.61 -12.52
CA TYR A 616 37.99 4.72 -13.68
C TYR A 616 37.24 5.38 -14.84
N GLY A 617 36.72 6.59 -14.68
CA GLY A 617 35.90 7.28 -15.68
C GLY A 617 34.43 6.83 -15.71
N ALA A 618 33.57 7.70 -16.25
CA ALA A 618 32.12 7.46 -16.27
C ALA A 618 31.70 6.26 -17.14
N ASP A 619 32.39 6.01 -18.26
CA ASP A 619 32.05 4.89 -19.14
C ASP A 619 32.35 3.54 -18.50
N SER A 620 33.39 3.45 -17.67
CA SER A 620 33.69 2.24 -16.91
C SER A 620 32.57 1.91 -15.92
N LEU A 621 32.06 2.92 -15.22
CA LEU A 621 30.93 2.78 -14.30
C LEU A 621 29.66 2.33 -15.05
N ARG A 622 29.28 3.05 -16.11
CA ARG A 622 28.07 2.74 -16.89
C ARG A 622 28.12 1.35 -17.52
N LEU A 623 29.23 1.02 -18.17
CA LEU A 623 29.38 -0.28 -18.82
C LEU A 623 29.47 -1.40 -17.79
N TYR A 624 30.06 -1.16 -16.61
CA TYR A 624 30.03 -2.12 -15.52
C TYR A 624 28.59 -2.41 -15.07
N GLU A 625 27.80 -1.39 -14.74
CA GLU A 625 26.41 -1.57 -14.32
C GLU A 625 25.59 -2.39 -15.34
N MET A 626 25.79 -2.14 -16.64
CA MET A 626 25.11 -2.89 -17.70
C MET A 626 25.69 -4.30 -17.95
N PHE A 627 26.91 -4.58 -17.49
CA PHE A 627 27.59 -5.86 -17.67
C PHE A 627 27.46 -6.80 -16.47
N MET A 628 26.89 -6.35 -15.35
CA MET A 628 26.66 -7.17 -14.15
C MET A 628 25.68 -8.35 -14.36
N GLY A 629 24.96 -8.34 -15.49
CA GLY A 629 24.01 -9.37 -15.89
C GLY A 629 22.69 -8.76 -16.38
N PRO A 630 21.60 -9.55 -16.41
CA PRO A 630 20.27 -9.04 -16.74
C PRO A 630 19.88 -7.88 -15.83
N LEU A 631 19.27 -6.83 -16.40
CA LEU A 631 18.90 -5.60 -15.69
C LEU A 631 17.95 -5.87 -14.51
N GLU A 632 17.07 -6.87 -14.60
CA GLU A 632 16.10 -7.17 -13.54
C GLU A 632 16.71 -7.95 -12.36
N ALA A 633 17.95 -8.42 -12.47
CA ALA A 633 18.56 -9.27 -11.45
C ALA A 633 19.24 -8.44 -10.35
N THR A 634 18.97 -8.79 -9.08
CA THR A 634 19.72 -8.25 -7.94
C THR A 634 21.15 -8.77 -7.95
N LYS A 635 22.14 -7.88 -7.79
CA LYS A 635 23.58 -8.22 -7.89
C LYS A 635 24.42 -7.48 -6.84
N PRO A 636 25.45 -8.14 -6.27
CA PRO A 636 26.44 -7.47 -5.43
C PRO A 636 27.39 -6.62 -6.26
N TRP A 637 27.80 -5.48 -5.70
CA TRP A 637 28.87 -4.66 -6.27
C TRP A 637 30.23 -5.36 -6.20
N SER A 638 31.11 -5.11 -7.17
CA SER A 638 32.47 -5.63 -7.22
C SER A 638 33.42 -4.69 -7.95
N MET A 639 34.41 -4.15 -7.22
CA MET A 639 35.45 -3.30 -7.81
C MET A 639 36.30 -4.02 -8.86
N ARG A 640 36.55 -5.33 -8.71
CA ARG A 640 37.23 -6.13 -9.76
C ARG A 640 36.47 -6.12 -11.09
N GLY A 641 35.14 -6.05 -11.04
CA GLY A 641 34.30 -5.91 -12.21
C GLY A 641 34.52 -4.58 -12.92
N VAL A 642 34.55 -3.49 -12.15
CA VAL A 642 34.87 -2.13 -12.65
C VAL A 642 36.25 -2.09 -13.30
N GLU A 643 37.28 -2.61 -12.64
CA GLU A 643 38.64 -2.72 -13.18
C GLU A 643 38.70 -3.56 -14.47
N GLY A 644 37.89 -4.61 -14.54
CA GLY A 644 37.76 -5.45 -15.74
C GLY A 644 37.21 -4.67 -16.93
N VAL A 645 36.16 -3.88 -16.70
CA VAL A 645 35.55 -3.03 -17.72
C VAL A 645 36.49 -1.89 -18.14
N TYR A 646 37.16 -1.24 -17.19
CA TYR A 646 38.16 -0.22 -17.48
C TYR A 646 39.27 -0.74 -18.41
N ARG A 647 39.81 -1.93 -18.12
CA ARG A 647 40.78 -2.61 -19.00
C ARG A 647 40.19 -2.99 -20.36
N PHE A 648 38.92 -3.34 -20.42
CA PHE A 648 38.24 -3.62 -21.69
C PHE A 648 38.14 -2.37 -22.56
N LEU A 649 37.72 -1.22 -22.01
CA LEU A 649 37.66 0.05 -22.73
C LEU A 649 39.04 0.48 -23.22
N HIS A 650 40.09 0.33 -22.41
CA HIS A 650 41.49 0.55 -22.82
C HIS A 650 41.95 -0.36 -23.96
N ARG A 651 41.44 -1.60 -24.04
CA ARG A 651 41.71 -2.46 -25.21
C ARG A 651 40.99 -1.95 -26.46
N VAL A 652 39.73 -1.53 -26.33
CA VAL A 652 38.98 -0.96 -27.46
C VAL A 652 39.66 0.30 -28.00
N TRP A 653 40.14 1.17 -27.11
CA TRP A 653 40.91 2.36 -27.48
C TRP A 653 42.15 2.01 -28.31
N ARG A 654 42.99 1.08 -27.83
CA ARG A 654 44.21 0.62 -28.53
C ARG A 654 43.97 -0.10 -29.85
N LEU A 655 42.76 -0.61 -30.11
CA LEU A 655 42.42 -1.16 -31.42
C LEU A 655 42.33 -0.06 -32.48
N VAL A 656 42.02 1.17 -32.07
CA VAL A 656 41.77 2.31 -32.97
C VAL A 656 42.93 3.31 -32.93
N ILE A 657 43.52 3.54 -31.77
CA ILE A 657 44.54 4.57 -31.53
C ILE A 657 45.88 3.91 -31.22
N ASP A 658 46.94 4.45 -31.83
CA ASP A 658 48.32 4.11 -31.49
C ASP A 658 48.75 4.92 -30.26
N GLU A 659 48.89 4.25 -29.11
CA GLU A 659 49.33 4.88 -27.86
C GLU A 659 50.85 5.08 -27.79
N GLU A 660 51.62 4.45 -28.67
CA GLU A 660 53.09 4.60 -28.73
C GLU A 660 53.50 5.82 -29.59
N ALA A 661 52.57 6.37 -30.36
CA ALA A 661 52.80 7.56 -31.15
C ALA A 661 52.84 8.84 -30.28
N ASP A 662 53.69 9.81 -30.64
CA ASP A 662 53.82 11.11 -29.98
C ASP A 662 52.59 12.06 -30.15
N GLY A 663 51.43 11.50 -30.52
CA GLY A 663 50.17 12.23 -30.72
C GLY A 663 49.03 11.30 -31.10
N LEU A 664 47.81 11.83 -31.24
CA LEU A 664 46.62 11.04 -31.59
C LEU A 664 46.74 10.54 -33.04
N GLN A 665 47.16 9.29 -33.22
CA GLN A 665 47.28 8.62 -34.51
C GLN A 665 46.45 7.34 -34.52
N LEU A 666 45.96 6.96 -35.71
CA LEU A 666 45.29 5.68 -35.86
C LEU A 666 46.29 4.54 -35.72
N SER A 667 45.87 3.47 -35.05
CA SER A 667 46.63 2.23 -35.01
C SER A 667 46.94 1.75 -36.44
N PRO A 668 48.16 1.27 -36.73
CA PRO A 668 48.52 0.71 -38.05
C PRO A 668 47.63 -0.46 -38.50
N THR A 669 46.89 -1.08 -37.57
CA THR A 669 45.92 -2.14 -37.88
C THR A 669 44.60 -1.62 -38.48
N VAL A 670 44.33 -0.31 -38.37
CA VAL A 670 43.16 0.33 -38.97
C VAL A 670 43.52 0.78 -40.39
N GLN A 671 42.98 0.11 -41.39
CA GLN A 671 43.29 0.34 -42.81
C GLN A 671 42.01 0.62 -43.61
N ASP A 672 42.10 1.54 -44.56
CA ASP A 672 41.02 1.84 -45.51
C ASP A 672 41.04 0.84 -46.69
N ILE A 673 40.57 -0.38 -46.41
CA ILE A 673 40.47 -1.48 -47.39
C ILE A 673 39.08 -2.14 -47.32
N PRO A 674 38.59 -2.75 -48.42
CA PRO A 674 37.33 -3.48 -48.38
C PRO A 674 37.38 -4.62 -47.35
N ALA A 675 36.39 -4.66 -46.45
CA ALA A 675 36.25 -5.74 -45.49
C ALA A 675 35.94 -7.07 -46.21
N ASP A 676 36.58 -8.15 -45.76
CA ASP A 676 36.29 -9.48 -46.27
C ASP A 676 34.90 -9.99 -45.86
N ARG A 677 34.46 -11.06 -46.50
CA ARG A 677 33.13 -11.65 -46.28
C ARG A 677 32.94 -12.15 -44.83
N GLU A 678 33.98 -12.65 -44.18
CA GLU A 678 33.86 -13.17 -42.80
C GLU A 678 33.68 -12.03 -41.81
N THR A 679 34.49 -10.98 -41.94
CA THR A 679 34.39 -9.75 -41.15
C THR A 679 33.02 -9.11 -41.32
N LEU A 680 32.53 -8.95 -42.56
CA LEU A 680 31.20 -8.42 -42.84
C LEU A 680 30.10 -9.26 -42.19
N ARG A 681 30.21 -10.60 -42.26
CA ARG A 681 29.24 -11.49 -41.62
C ARG A 681 29.23 -11.31 -40.10
N ARG A 682 30.40 -11.25 -39.46
CA ARG A 682 30.51 -11.03 -38.01
C ARG A 682 29.93 -9.69 -37.61
N LEU A 683 30.25 -8.62 -38.35
CA LEU A 683 29.68 -7.29 -38.15
C LEU A 683 28.15 -7.31 -38.17
N HIS A 684 27.54 -7.87 -39.21
CA HIS A 684 26.07 -7.93 -39.31
C HIS A 684 25.43 -8.80 -38.22
N LEU A 685 26.05 -9.91 -37.82
CA LEU A 685 25.57 -10.73 -36.72
C LEU A 685 25.64 -9.98 -35.39
N THR A 686 26.73 -9.23 -35.14
CA THR A 686 26.87 -8.39 -33.96
C THR A 686 25.86 -7.25 -33.95
N ILE A 687 25.71 -6.53 -35.07
CA ILE A 687 24.69 -5.46 -35.20
C ILE A 687 23.31 -6.02 -34.90
N LYS A 688 22.95 -7.16 -35.52
CA LYS A 688 21.66 -7.79 -35.29
C LYS A 688 21.45 -8.12 -33.81
N LYS A 689 22.40 -8.83 -33.19
CA LYS A 689 22.26 -9.25 -31.78
C LYS A 689 22.17 -8.06 -30.83
N VAL A 690 23.01 -7.04 -31.01
CA VAL A 690 23.00 -5.84 -30.16
C VAL A 690 21.70 -5.04 -30.35
N THR A 691 21.18 -4.96 -31.58
CA THR A 691 19.92 -4.27 -31.87
C THR A 691 18.70 -5.02 -31.32
N GLU A 692 18.75 -6.36 -31.25
CA GLU A 692 17.66 -7.16 -30.67
C GLU A 692 17.69 -7.19 -29.13
N ASP A 693 18.87 -6.97 -28.53
CA ASP A 693 19.04 -6.96 -27.06
C ASP A 693 18.69 -5.61 -26.42
N ILE A 694 18.88 -4.51 -27.14
CA ILE A 694 18.47 -3.14 -26.75
C ILE A 694 17.01 -2.95 -27.11
#